data_AF-A0A940IZN3-F1
#
_entry.id   AF-A0A940IZN3-F1
#
_cell.length_a   1.000
_cell.length_b   1.000
_cell.length_c   1.000
_cell.angle_alpha   90.00
_cell.angle_beta   90.00
_cell.angle_gamma   90.00
#
_symmetry.space_group_name_H-M   'P 1'
#
loop_
_entity.id
_entity.type
_entity.pdbx_description
1 polymer ?
#
loop_
_entity_poly.entity_id
_entity_poly.type
_entity_poly.pdbx_seq_one_letter_code
_entity_poly.pdbx_strand_id
1 'polypeptide(L)'
;MSLPTAQADQLDIDISASVNIDLHLGTGGGGGGGGTGGLSQAFGGSATNLLQKILCPVVTTVADTTTNIPGVGPLVDALPPLVCSINVLGYVYRTTYVPPSGPPVVRYTKALAGVPTLIDVDGNGIPDFTGTLSPNLTLNGITLLIQRGLFYPAANKVSIEAIAINPAAPNSYVGFGPDGTPAGTAKQWQARLSVLGISSAGVDLGLDLKTHTPPSSLTTVGEMFSGANPDAPDTIYRGAANFSPVPATFSTRIKAAQSRQEFITTSTPSKLTAEVGVVTPGRRQKVDLTADQLPSSIDVVHTTGAGGQEKVTYDASAPIAKLTGKYEDKVGSAIATAAALDAWGIPTHLEFEQAGDKTSVGAGDGKIDRIQARFAKGSDVDALDPATTPFARYHRTTASKFTAALQVLDFKSASFNSSEPYGGDLQFATAPGLFPFTADDDTSTTHVEGYLSNLPARTTISADITNGKVTFDGHGTGIDKIFLKATRPTPFFTRVKRLEATLEHLPAEETIDVKQQNGAMSASASNPLGDITLLASDGSAAPAISGAAASYEDTPSLYRAFLRIGGLTSVSFQGDPVVADLVTAGAQFLTVKGATNGVTFDGTVDSLPAHLTFSLKPGAGGSTVVDFDSHGEAIATIQASGGGLTAPAGMPNFEARIEHLPSHLTLTLPQGTGNATFDAHGDHIGRVYAQAWGGSKAAVDATRQRLEFVDGQHVVANLLGIGNAEFGTGADPIHLSYDISNAPLDYKVVTGDIDLHGTISDPQPATIDINPLEVATEGQSGVTASYQVTPGLATGDGSIDEITLTGSIGNAYLDTSIKHIPASLDVCLATTIGPICKPSYVPATATGRTVFDPDFAMHFFPRNLAGNVPSTPVVVNGLVCPETSNAGNCADFGQNRVRIAIDNLSFKTVEAAFSSHDDGCDVACGRVWAAANTHGPGSPSEGDHLTGRVRYFDGDGDIFPDPKVDLNMPSPGGFLAFHNLFFFLHYDAIPPTADIATGGSFTCGDSPTPSLVYAINNLPDPDFLGGIFGVC
;
A
#
# COMPACT_ATOMS: atom_id res chain seq x y z
N MET A 1 -34.76 -34.13 80.06
CA MET A 1 -35.65 -33.08 80.59
C MET A 1 -37.06 -33.47 80.19
N SER A 2 -37.91 -33.73 81.17
CA SER A 2 -39.21 -34.41 81.04
C SER A 2 -40.39 -33.44 81.12
N LEU A 3 -41.38 -33.68 80.25
CA LEU A 3 -42.81 -33.29 80.27
C LEU A 3 -43.17 -31.81 80.01
N PRO A 4 -44.41 -31.50 79.51
CA PRO A 4 -45.55 -32.39 79.26
C PRO A 4 -46.21 -32.30 77.86
N THR A 5 -46.87 -33.41 77.51
CA THR A 5 -47.95 -33.57 76.54
C THR A 5 -49.20 -32.78 76.96
N ALA A 6 -49.76 -31.99 76.04
CA ALA A 6 -51.11 -31.44 76.16
C ALA A 6 -52.01 -32.08 75.09
N GLN A 7 -53.15 -32.62 75.55
CA GLN A 7 -54.26 -33.07 74.71
C GLN A 7 -54.77 -31.90 73.87
N ALA A 8 -54.87 -32.10 72.55
CA ALA A 8 -55.67 -31.25 71.69
C ALA A 8 -57.05 -31.89 71.55
N ASP A 9 -58.06 -31.21 72.09
CA ASP A 9 -59.46 -31.51 71.80
C ASP A 9 -59.71 -31.41 70.29
N GLN A 10 -60.25 -32.47 69.73
CA GLN A 10 -60.72 -32.53 68.35
C GLN A 10 -61.95 -31.64 68.24
N LEU A 11 -61.78 -30.46 67.64
CA LEU A 11 -62.88 -29.59 67.22
C LEU A 11 -63.29 -30.03 65.81
N ASP A 12 -64.27 -30.92 65.71
CA ASP A 12 -64.95 -31.20 64.43
C ASP A 12 -65.76 -29.96 64.03
N ILE A 13 -65.16 -29.12 63.18
CA ILE A 13 -65.87 -28.04 62.48
C ILE A 13 -66.41 -28.64 61.18
N ASP A 14 -67.70 -29.00 61.18
CA ASP A 14 -68.43 -29.40 59.98
C ASP A 14 -68.96 -28.12 59.29
N ILE A 15 -68.18 -27.56 58.36
CA ILE A 15 -68.64 -26.48 57.48
C ILE A 15 -69.27 -27.12 56.24
N SER A 16 -70.56 -27.44 56.33
CA SER A 16 -71.38 -27.78 55.17
C SER A 16 -71.98 -26.49 54.58
N ALA A 17 -71.28 -25.88 53.62
CA ALA A 17 -71.85 -24.83 52.78
C ALA A 17 -72.38 -25.47 51.48
N SER A 18 -73.67 -25.81 51.42
CA SER A 18 -74.33 -26.23 50.19
C SER A 18 -74.81 -24.99 49.43
N VAL A 19 -74.10 -24.61 48.36
CA VAL A 19 -74.62 -23.65 47.37
C VAL A 19 -75.33 -24.44 46.28
N ASN A 20 -76.66 -24.47 46.30
CA ASN A 20 -77.46 -25.05 45.23
C ASN A 20 -77.60 -23.99 44.12
N ILE A 21 -76.80 -24.10 43.07
CA ILE A 21 -76.93 -23.26 41.87
C ILE A 21 -77.76 -24.05 40.86
N ASP A 22 -79.03 -23.68 40.72
CA ASP A 22 -79.91 -24.22 39.69
C ASP A 22 -79.63 -23.49 38.36
N LEU A 23 -78.66 -24.00 37.60
CA LEU A 23 -78.33 -23.49 36.27
C LEU A 23 -79.39 -23.99 35.27
N HIS A 24 -80.43 -23.18 35.06
CA HIS A 24 -81.24 -23.28 33.85
C HIS A 24 -80.38 -22.87 32.63
N LEU A 25 -79.59 -23.81 32.11
CA LEU A 25 -79.05 -23.73 30.76
C LEU A 25 -80.25 -23.82 29.83
N GLY A 26 -80.82 -22.67 29.48
CA GLY A 26 -81.85 -22.62 28.45
C GLY A 26 -81.33 -23.33 27.21
N THR A 27 -81.95 -24.45 26.84
CA THR A 27 -81.84 -25.05 25.52
C THR A 27 -82.45 -24.07 24.53
N GLY A 28 -81.70 -23.02 24.18
CA GLY A 28 -81.99 -22.21 23.01
C GLY A 28 -82.03 -23.16 21.82
N GLY A 29 -83.21 -23.32 21.23
CA GLY A 29 -83.43 -24.21 20.09
C GLY A 29 -82.37 -23.99 19.02
N GLY A 30 -81.77 -25.09 18.56
CA GLY A 30 -80.78 -25.12 17.51
C GLY A 30 -81.32 -24.57 16.20
N GLY A 31 -81.07 -23.29 15.97
CA GLY A 31 -80.81 -22.78 14.62
C GLY A 31 -79.31 -22.88 14.40
N GLY A 32 -78.86 -23.89 13.66
CA GLY A 32 -77.47 -24.12 13.26
C GLY A 32 -76.93 -23.07 12.28
N GLY A 33 -77.12 -21.79 12.58
CA GLY A 33 -76.35 -20.72 11.99
C GLY A 33 -75.03 -20.63 12.75
N GLY A 34 -74.00 -21.38 12.32
CA GLY A 34 -72.64 -21.15 12.75
C GLY A 34 -72.24 -19.73 12.36
N GLY A 35 -72.56 -18.76 13.20
CA GLY A 35 -72.24 -17.36 12.98
C GLY A 35 -70.73 -17.22 12.90
N THR A 36 -70.27 -16.50 11.88
CA THR A 36 -68.88 -16.05 11.69
C THR A 36 -68.43 -15.04 12.75
N GLY A 37 -68.97 -15.13 13.96
CA GLY A 37 -68.64 -14.25 15.07
C GLY A 37 -67.18 -14.43 15.45
N GLY A 38 -66.48 -13.31 15.67
CA GLY A 38 -65.08 -13.33 16.08
C GLY A 38 -64.85 -13.96 17.46
N LEU A 39 -63.59 -14.25 17.76
CA LEU A 39 -63.08 -14.77 19.01
C LEU A 39 -63.53 -13.92 20.22
N SER A 40 -63.62 -12.60 20.04
CA SER A 40 -64.16 -11.67 21.04
C SER A 40 -65.61 -12.00 21.46
N GLN A 41 -66.47 -12.33 20.49
CA GLN A 41 -67.85 -12.75 20.73
C GLN A 41 -67.92 -14.15 21.36
N ALA A 42 -67.02 -15.04 20.95
CA ALA A 42 -66.95 -16.39 21.49
C ALA A 42 -66.66 -16.39 23.00
N PHE A 43 -65.74 -15.55 23.47
CA PHE A 43 -65.42 -15.41 24.90
C PHE A 43 -66.42 -14.53 25.67
N GLY A 44 -66.91 -13.44 25.07
CA GLY A 44 -67.82 -12.48 25.72
C GLY A 44 -69.14 -13.09 26.20
N GLY A 45 -69.63 -14.14 25.54
CA GLY A 45 -70.82 -14.90 25.92
C GLY A 45 -70.55 -16.29 26.47
N SER A 46 -69.42 -16.52 27.16
CA SER A 46 -69.09 -17.82 27.75
C SER A 46 -69.76 -18.02 29.12
N ALA A 47 -70.20 -19.25 29.40
CA ALA A 47 -70.77 -19.63 30.70
C ALA A 47 -69.76 -19.44 31.86
N THR A 48 -68.46 -19.47 31.56
CA THR A 48 -67.39 -19.21 32.52
C THR A 48 -67.30 -17.76 32.96
N ASN A 49 -67.53 -16.78 32.08
CA ASN A 49 -67.61 -15.36 32.46
C ASN A 49 -68.79 -15.12 33.42
N LEU A 50 -69.92 -15.79 33.19
CA LEU A 50 -71.06 -15.77 34.10
C LEU A 50 -70.73 -16.43 35.45
N LEU A 51 -70.13 -17.63 35.44
CA LEU A 51 -69.71 -18.34 36.65
C LEU A 51 -68.66 -17.57 37.44
N GLN A 52 -67.70 -16.91 36.80
CA GLN A 52 -66.68 -16.09 37.45
C GLN A 52 -67.31 -14.86 38.13
N LYS A 53 -68.21 -14.16 37.43
CA LYS A 53 -68.93 -13.01 38.00
C LYS A 53 -69.77 -13.38 39.23
N ILE A 54 -70.23 -14.63 39.32
CA ILE A 54 -71.02 -15.14 40.44
C ILE A 54 -70.11 -15.67 41.56
N LEU A 55 -69.14 -16.52 41.24
CA LEU A 55 -68.36 -17.29 42.21
C LEU A 55 -67.15 -16.53 42.78
N CYS A 56 -66.51 -15.68 41.98
CA CYS A 56 -65.30 -14.99 42.41
C CYS A 56 -65.56 -14.03 43.60
N PRO A 57 -66.58 -13.14 43.57
CA PRO A 57 -66.88 -12.29 44.73
C PRO A 57 -67.20 -13.09 46.00
N VAL A 58 -67.90 -14.23 45.85
CA VAL A 58 -68.28 -15.09 46.97
C VAL A 58 -67.05 -15.74 47.61
N VAL A 59 -66.14 -16.30 46.80
CA VAL A 59 -64.96 -16.99 47.32
C VAL A 59 -63.91 -16.01 47.84
N THR A 60 -63.75 -14.83 47.23
CA THR A 60 -62.91 -13.77 47.79
C THR A 60 -63.45 -13.30 49.14
N THR A 61 -64.77 -13.11 49.27
CA THR A 61 -65.39 -12.75 50.57
C THR A 61 -65.18 -13.83 51.63
N VAL A 62 -65.28 -15.11 51.25
CA VAL A 62 -65.05 -16.23 52.17
C VAL A 62 -63.58 -16.30 52.60
N ALA A 63 -62.63 -16.07 51.69
CA ALA A 63 -61.21 -15.97 52.03
C ALA A 63 -60.93 -14.79 52.95
N ASP A 64 -61.32 -13.58 52.58
CA ASP A 64 -61.10 -12.37 53.40
C ASP A 64 -61.66 -12.49 54.83
N THR A 65 -62.75 -13.25 54.99
CA THR A 65 -63.37 -13.50 56.31
C THR A 65 -62.64 -14.58 57.13
N THR A 66 -61.91 -15.48 56.49
CA THR A 66 -61.27 -16.66 57.13
C THR A 66 -59.74 -16.60 57.17
N THR A 67 -59.09 -15.65 56.48
CA THR A 67 -57.63 -15.44 56.46
C THR A 67 -57.02 -15.32 57.86
N ASN A 68 -57.76 -14.79 58.84
CA ASN A 68 -57.29 -14.62 60.22
C ASN A 68 -57.51 -15.85 61.12
N ILE A 69 -58.03 -16.96 60.60
CA ILE A 69 -58.29 -18.19 61.36
C ILE A 69 -57.08 -19.14 61.23
N PRO A 70 -56.31 -19.39 62.31
CA PRO A 70 -55.13 -20.25 62.26
C PRO A 70 -55.47 -21.67 61.79
N GLY A 71 -54.73 -22.17 60.79
CA GLY A 71 -54.93 -23.51 60.21
C GLY A 71 -55.93 -23.59 59.05
N VAL A 72 -56.89 -22.65 58.95
CA VAL A 72 -57.86 -22.56 57.85
C VAL A 72 -57.45 -21.51 56.81
N GLY A 73 -56.85 -20.41 57.25
CA GLY A 73 -56.36 -19.32 56.39
C GLY A 73 -55.59 -19.81 55.15
N PRO A 74 -54.52 -20.63 55.28
CA PRO A 74 -53.75 -21.06 54.11
C PRO A 74 -54.52 -21.92 53.08
N LEU A 75 -55.55 -22.65 53.51
CA LEU A 75 -56.37 -23.50 52.63
C LEU A 75 -57.43 -22.66 51.89
N VAL A 76 -58.00 -21.67 52.57
CA VAL A 76 -59.05 -20.80 52.01
C VAL A 76 -58.44 -19.63 51.25
N ASP A 77 -57.26 -19.13 51.62
CA ASP A 77 -56.51 -18.12 50.86
C ASP A 77 -56.06 -18.65 49.48
N ALA A 78 -56.00 -19.98 49.31
CA ALA A 78 -55.74 -20.64 48.03
C ALA A 78 -57.00 -20.74 47.13
N LEU A 79 -58.21 -20.59 47.69
CA LEU A 79 -59.47 -20.74 46.95
C LEU A 79 -59.80 -19.56 46.02
N PRO A 80 -59.65 -18.27 46.38
CA PRO A 80 -59.89 -17.17 45.45
C PRO A 80 -59.01 -17.25 44.20
N PRO A 81 -57.69 -17.51 44.28
CA PRO A 81 -56.88 -17.76 43.09
C PRO A 81 -57.42 -18.90 42.22
N LEU A 82 -57.97 -19.97 42.82
CA LEU A 82 -58.47 -21.16 42.12
C LEU A 82 -59.87 -20.97 41.51
N VAL A 83 -60.75 -20.25 42.20
CA VAL A 83 -62.15 -20.03 41.82
C VAL A 83 -62.29 -18.78 40.94
N CYS A 84 -61.53 -17.73 41.21
CA CYS A 84 -61.48 -16.55 40.34
C CYS A 84 -60.72 -16.82 39.03
N SER A 85 -59.92 -17.89 38.96
CA SER A 85 -59.34 -18.41 37.72
C SER A 85 -60.23 -19.42 36.99
N ILE A 86 -61.50 -19.62 37.38
CA ILE A 86 -62.45 -20.49 36.65
C ILE A 86 -62.64 -20.09 35.17
N ASN A 87 -62.29 -18.86 34.78
CA ASN A 87 -62.17 -18.49 33.37
C ASN A 87 -61.23 -19.40 32.56
N VAL A 88 -60.28 -20.09 33.20
CA VAL A 88 -59.36 -21.07 32.61
C VAL A 88 -60.09 -22.33 32.11
N LEU A 89 -61.27 -22.65 32.64
CA LEU A 89 -62.04 -23.82 32.20
C LEU A 89 -62.75 -23.60 30.86
N GLY A 90 -62.94 -22.36 30.44
CA GLY A 90 -63.62 -22.00 29.20
C GLY A 90 -62.60 -21.75 28.09
N TYR A 91 -62.73 -22.48 26.99
CA TYR A 91 -61.85 -22.34 25.84
C TYR A 91 -62.65 -22.46 24.54
N VAL A 92 -62.03 -22.09 23.41
CA VAL A 92 -62.68 -22.06 22.10
C VAL A 92 -61.84 -22.87 21.12
N TYR A 93 -62.47 -23.74 20.35
CA TYR A 93 -61.86 -24.32 19.16
C TYR A 93 -61.97 -23.36 18.00
N ARG A 94 -60.83 -22.88 17.48
CA ARG A 94 -60.74 -22.21 16.18
C ARG A 94 -60.44 -23.26 15.12
N THR A 95 -61.34 -23.44 14.17
CA THR A 95 -61.14 -24.38 13.06
C THR A 95 -61.06 -23.65 11.73
N THR A 96 -60.07 -24.00 10.91
CA THR A 96 -59.94 -23.50 9.54
C THR A 96 -60.05 -24.67 8.57
N TYR A 97 -61.15 -24.76 7.84
CA TYR A 97 -61.37 -25.78 6.81
C TYR A 97 -61.09 -25.20 5.43
N VAL A 98 -60.25 -25.87 4.64
CA VAL A 98 -59.99 -25.51 3.25
C VAL A 98 -60.75 -26.47 2.33
N PRO A 99 -61.93 -26.07 1.82
CA PRO A 99 -62.70 -26.92 0.92
C PRO A 99 -61.93 -27.18 -0.39
N PRO A 100 -62.18 -28.29 -1.10
CA PRO A 100 -61.53 -28.58 -2.38
C PRO A 100 -61.70 -27.47 -3.43
N SER A 101 -62.84 -26.77 -3.38
CA SER A 101 -63.14 -25.61 -4.20
C SER A 101 -63.80 -24.54 -3.33
N GLY A 102 -63.04 -23.51 -2.95
CA GLY A 102 -63.56 -22.37 -2.19
C GLY A 102 -62.53 -21.70 -1.30
N PRO A 103 -62.87 -20.53 -0.74
CA PRO A 103 -62.04 -19.88 0.28
C PRO A 103 -62.02 -20.70 1.58
N PRO A 104 -60.99 -20.54 2.43
CA PRO A 104 -60.97 -21.11 3.76
C PRO A 104 -62.17 -20.66 4.60
N VAL A 105 -62.76 -21.59 5.36
CA VAL A 105 -63.87 -21.35 6.29
C VAL A 105 -63.33 -21.40 7.71
N VAL A 106 -63.46 -20.30 8.46
CA VAL A 106 -63.07 -20.21 9.87
C VAL A 106 -64.31 -20.31 10.77
N ARG A 107 -64.29 -21.19 11.77
CA ARG A 107 -65.36 -21.35 12.76
C ARG A 107 -64.80 -21.35 14.17
N TYR A 108 -65.63 -20.93 15.12
CA TYR A 108 -65.34 -20.91 16.54
C TYR A 108 -66.36 -21.76 17.31
N THR A 109 -65.91 -22.81 17.98
CA THR A 109 -66.76 -23.69 18.79
C THR A 109 -66.40 -23.55 20.25
N LYS A 110 -67.35 -23.07 21.07
CA LYS A 110 -67.16 -22.94 22.52
C LYS A 110 -67.05 -24.33 23.16
N ALA A 111 -66.14 -24.49 24.10
CA ALA A 111 -65.87 -25.75 24.78
C ALA A 111 -65.62 -25.55 26.28
N LEU A 112 -65.81 -26.62 27.06
CA LEU A 112 -65.56 -26.65 28.49
C LEU A 112 -64.51 -27.73 28.79
N ALA A 113 -63.52 -27.39 29.60
CA ALA A 113 -62.44 -28.30 29.98
C ALA A 113 -63.01 -29.58 30.62
N GLY A 114 -62.53 -30.75 30.17
CA GLY A 114 -62.99 -32.07 30.58
C GLY A 114 -64.24 -32.60 29.85
N VAL A 115 -64.88 -31.79 29.00
CA VAL A 115 -66.08 -32.19 28.25
C VAL A 115 -65.75 -32.40 26.76
N PRO A 116 -66.00 -33.60 26.20
CA PRO A 116 -65.89 -33.81 24.76
C PRO A 116 -66.82 -32.88 23.99
N THR A 117 -66.24 -32.04 23.14
CA THR A 117 -66.94 -31.07 22.31
C THR A 117 -67.01 -31.58 20.88
N LEU A 118 -68.23 -31.61 20.33
CA LEU A 118 -68.49 -31.94 18.94
C LEU A 118 -68.17 -30.72 18.07
N ILE A 119 -67.30 -30.90 17.07
CA ILE A 119 -66.78 -29.83 16.22
C ILE A 119 -67.23 -30.11 14.78
N ASP A 120 -68.06 -29.23 14.24
CA ASP A 120 -68.50 -29.20 12.85
C ASP A 120 -67.69 -28.13 12.10
N VAL A 121 -66.77 -28.56 11.23
CA VAL A 121 -65.83 -27.66 10.55
C VAL A 121 -66.33 -27.22 9.18
N ASP A 122 -67.13 -28.05 8.50
CA ASP A 122 -67.67 -27.74 7.18
C ASP A 122 -69.06 -27.07 7.22
N GLY A 123 -69.77 -27.18 8.35
CA GLY A 123 -71.08 -26.58 8.58
C GLY A 123 -72.26 -27.41 8.10
N ASN A 124 -72.06 -28.70 7.80
CA ASN A 124 -73.12 -29.58 7.31
C ASN A 124 -74.08 -30.07 8.42
N GLY A 125 -73.82 -29.71 9.68
CA GLY A 125 -74.62 -30.09 10.85
C GLY A 125 -74.28 -31.46 11.44
N ILE A 126 -73.27 -32.16 10.90
CA ILE A 126 -72.73 -33.41 11.42
C ILE A 126 -71.34 -33.11 12.01
N PRO A 127 -71.04 -33.53 13.25
CA PRO A 127 -69.72 -33.35 13.82
C PRO A 127 -68.63 -34.08 13.02
N ASP A 128 -67.65 -33.32 12.55
CA ASP A 128 -66.49 -33.81 11.81
C ASP A 128 -65.37 -34.28 12.74
N PHE A 129 -65.25 -33.64 13.92
CA PHE A 129 -64.26 -33.93 14.94
C PHE A 129 -64.87 -33.94 16.34
N THR A 130 -64.19 -34.59 17.27
CA THR A 130 -64.41 -34.44 18.71
C THR A 130 -63.14 -33.92 19.35
N GLY A 131 -63.23 -32.80 20.05
CA GLY A 131 -62.13 -32.21 20.80
C GLY A 131 -62.38 -32.31 22.30
N THR A 132 -61.40 -32.74 23.08
CA THR A 132 -61.47 -32.72 24.56
C THR A 132 -60.20 -32.12 25.12
N LEU A 133 -60.33 -31.04 25.90
CA LEU A 133 -59.23 -30.46 26.67
C LEU A 133 -59.37 -30.92 28.14
N SER A 134 -58.66 -31.97 28.54
CA SER A 134 -58.74 -32.52 29.89
C SER A 134 -57.69 -31.86 30.80
N PRO A 135 -58.10 -31.08 31.82
CA PRO A 135 -57.18 -30.63 32.86
C PRO A 135 -56.82 -31.83 33.72
N ASN A 136 -55.54 -32.18 33.80
CA ASN A 136 -55.06 -33.26 34.64
C ASN A 136 -54.60 -32.68 35.98
N LEU A 137 -55.55 -32.57 36.92
CA LEU A 137 -55.32 -32.03 38.26
C LEU A 137 -54.31 -32.85 39.08
N THR A 138 -54.13 -34.13 38.75
CA THR A 138 -53.22 -35.05 39.47
C THR A 138 -51.78 -35.06 38.93
N LEU A 139 -51.55 -34.63 37.69
CA LEU A 139 -50.26 -34.76 37.00
C LEU A 139 -49.78 -33.46 36.36
N ASN A 140 -50.16 -32.31 36.93
CA ASN A 140 -49.78 -30.95 36.52
C ASN A 140 -49.72 -30.77 34.99
N GLY A 141 -50.87 -30.73 34.31
CA GLY A 141 -50.89 -30.51 32.86
C GLY A 141 -52.28 -30.50 32.25
N ILE A 142 -52.35 -30.16 30.96
CA ILE A 142 -53.55 -30.14 30.13
C ILE A 142 -53.35 -31.10 28.96
N THR A 143 -54.30 -32.00 28.72
CA THR A 143 -54.28 -32.90 27.56
C THR A 143 -55.34 -32.47 26.57
N LEU A 144 -54.93 -32.11 25.36
CA LEU A 144 -55.81 -31.90 24.22
C LEU A 144 -55.87 -33.18 23.37
N LEU A 145 -57.05 -33.76 23.27
CA LEU A 145 -57.35 -34.86 22.38
C LEU A 145 -58.26 -34.37 21.26
N ILE A 146 -57.82 -34.50 20.01
CA ILE A 146 -58.60 -34.27 18.80
C ILE A 146 -58.78 -35.61 18.08
N GLN A 147 -60.02 -36.02 17.89
CA GLN A 147 -60.35 -37.25 17.19
C GLN A 147 -61.22 -36.95 15.97
N ARG A 148 -60.83 -37.46 14.81
CA ARG A 148 -61.59 -37.35 13.57
C ARG A 148 -62.80 -38.27 13.61
N GLY A 149 -63.95 -37.77 13.17
CA GLY A 149 -65.17 -38.55 12.99
C GLY A 149 -64.98 -39.68 11.99
N LEU A 150 -65.75 -40.77 12.16
CA LEU A 150 -65.61 -42.00 11.37
C LEU A 150 -65.75 -41.76 9.86
N PHE A 151 -66.61 -40.81 9.47
CA PHE A 151 -66.95 -40.54 8.07
C PHE A 151 -66.23 -39.32 7.49
N TYR A 152 -65.43 -38.60 8.28
CA TYR A 152 -64.72 -37.43 7.78
C TYR A 152 -63.46 -37.86 6.99
N PRO A 153 -63.32 -37.47 5.71
CA PRO A 153 -62.20 -37.89 4.86
C PRO A 153 -60.83 -37.44 5.40
N ALA A 154 -59.84 -38.34 5.36
CA ALA A 154 -58.49 -38.02 5.80
C ALA A 154 -57.79 -36.94 4.96
N ALA A 155 -58.13 -36.88 3.68
CA ALA A 155 -57.58 -35.92 2.72
C ALA A 155 -58.11 -34.49 2.92
N ASN A 156 -59.16 -34.30 3.73
CA ASN A 156 -59.68 -32.97 4.00
C ASN A 156 -58.70 -32.16 4.83
N LYS A 157 -58.52 -30.89 4.41
CA LYS A 157 -57.51 -29.96 4.91
C LYS A 157 -58.12 -29.09 6.01
N VAL A 158 -57.81 -29.43 7.26
CA VAL A 158 -58.38 -28.78 8.46
C VAL A 158 -57.29 -28.43 9.45
N SER A 159 -57.29 -27.19 9.95
CA SER A 159 -56.59 -26.80 11.17
C SER A 159 -57.58 -26.71 12.33
N ILE A 160 -57.21 -27.22 13.51
CA ILE A 160 -58.02 -27.19 14.74
C ILE A 160 -57.13 -26.71 15.87
N GLU A 161 -57.44 -25.56 16.44
CA GLU A 161 -56.65 -24.96 17.52
C GLU A 161 -57.53 -24.71 18.75
N ALA A 162 -57.11 -25.18 19.92
CA ALA A 162 -57.75 -24.85 21.18
C ALA A 162 -57.15 -23.55 21.72
N ILE A 163 -57.99 -22.51 21.87
CA ILE A 163 -57.61 -21.18 22.34
C ILE A 163 -58.19 -20.97 23.74
N ALA A 164 -57.32 -20.70 24.71
CA ALA A 164 -57.68 -20.39 26.10
C ALA A 164 -57.23 -18.98 26.49
N ILE A 165 -57.93 -18.37 27.45
CA ILE A 165 -57.52 -17.08 28.04
C ILE A 165 -56.37 -17.33 29.01
N ASN A 166 -55.32 -16.51 28.96
CA ASN A 166 -54.28 -16.51 29.98
C ASN A 166 -54.82 -15.83 31.26
N PRO A 167 -55.02 -16.56 32.37
CA PRO A 167 -55.57 -15.96 33.59
C PRO A 167 -54.61 -14.96 34.25
N ALA A 168 -53.31 -15.06 33.97
CA ALA A 168 -52.28 -14.20 34.56
C ALA A 168 -52.13 -12.86 33.83
N ALA A 169 -52.65 -12.74 32.61
CA ALA A 169 -52.53 -11.53 31.80
C ALA A 169 -53.85 -11.23 31.08
N PRO A 170 -54.57 -10.15 31.45
CA PRO A 170 -55.80 -9.79 30.75
C PRO A 170 -55.52 -9.54 29.27
N ASN A 171 -56.50 -9.85 28.42
CA ASN A 171 -56.39 -9.72 26.96
C ASN A 171 -55.24 -10.51 26.32
N SER A 172 -54.78 -11.58 26.98
CA SER A 172 -53.78 -12.51 26.44
C SER A 172 -54.39 -13.89 26.27
N TYR A 173 -54.04 -14.57 25.18
CA TYR A 173 -54.62 -15.84 24.76
C TYR A 173 -53.50 -16.81 24.39
N VAL A 174 -53.74 -18.10 24.60
CA VAL A 174 -52.84 -19.19 24.22
C VAL A 174 -53.62 -20.16 23.34
N GLY A 175 -53.18 -20.34 22.10
CA GLY A 175 -53.71 -21.27 21.12
C GLY A 175 -52.75 -22.43 20.89
N PHE A 176 -53.25 -23.66 20.78
CA PHE A 176 -52.44 -24.79 20.32
C PHE A 176 -53.29 -25.89 19.66
N GLY A 177 -52.74 -26.59 18.68
CA GLY A 177 -53.44 -27.69 18.01
C GLY A 177 -52.79 -28.18 16.71
N PRO A 178 -53.38 -29.19 16.06
CA PRO A 178 -52.92 -29.68 14.77
C PRO A 178 -53.40 -28.79 13.63
N ASP A 179 -52.50 -28.52 12.70
CA ASP A 179 -52.79 -27.94 11.39
C ASP A 179 -52.56 -29.00 10.30
N GLY A 180 -53.66 -29.60 9.86
CA GLY A 180 -53.74 -30.58 8.78
C GLY A 180 -54.01 -29.95 7.41
N THR A 181 -53.93 -28.63 7.27
CA THR A 181 -54.16 -27.97 5.98
C THR A 181 -53.15 -28.35 4.87
N PRO A 182 -51.89 -28.77 5.16
CA PRO A 182 -50.98 -29.18 4.09
C PRO A 182 -51.35 -30.52 3.42
N ALA A 183 -51.59 -31.56 4.22
CA ALA A 183 -51.69 -32.95 3.74
C ALA A 183 -52.82 -33.78 4.36
N GLY A 184 -53.76 -33.14 5.04
CA GLY A 184 -54.91 -33.78 5.67
C GLY A 184 -54.77 -33.95 7.18
N THR A 185 -55.68 -34.69 7.79
CA THR A 185 -55.79 -34.82 9.25
C THR A 185 -55.40 -36.22 9.74
N ALA A 186 -54.90 -36.32 10.97
CA ALA A 186 -54.75 -37.61 11.65
C ALA A 186 -56.11 -38.16 12.07
N LYS A 187 -56.25 -39.49 12.18
CA LYS A 187 -57.46 -40.10 12.77
C LYS A 187 -57.62 -39.71 14.24
N GLN A 188 -56.50 -39.68 14.95
CA GLN A 188 -56.42 -39.20 16.32
C GLN A 188 -55.12 -38.45 16.48
N TRP A 189 -55.22 -37.25 17.02
CA TRP A 189 -54.10 -36.41 17.42
C TRP A 189 -54.28 -36.09 18.90
N GLN A 190 -53.25 -36.36 19.69
CA GLN A 190 -53.26 -36.07 21.11
C GLN A 190 -52.01 -35.27 21.42
N ALA A 191 -52.20 -34.09 22.01
CA ALA A 191 -51.15 -33.31 22.62
C ALA A 191 -51.36 -33.28 24.12
N ARG A 192 -50.34 -33.67 24.88
CA ARG A 192 -50.31 -33.45 26.32
C ARG A 192 -49.33 -32.33 26.61
N LEU A 193 -49.85 -31.18 27.01
CA LEU A 193 -49.07 -30.10 27.60
C LEU A 193 -48.94 -30.37 29.10
N SER A 194 -47.79 -30.85 29.54
CA SER A 194 -47.47 -31.00 30.96
C SER A 194 -46.76 -29.75 31.48
N VAL A 195 -47.19 -29.25 32.62
CA VAL A 195 -46.53 -28.19 33.40
C VAL A 195 -45.90 -28.88 34.61
N LEU A 196 -44.76 -29.55 34.43
CA LEU A 196 -44.13 -30.42 35.42
C LEU A 196 -43.41 -29.60 36.51
N GLY A 197 -44.18 -28.84 37.28
CA GLY A 197 -43.68 -27.98 38.36
C GLY A 197 -43.67 -26.51 37.95
N ILE A 198 -44.43 -25.71 38.70
CA ILE A 198 -44.29 -24.25 38.74
C ILE A 198 -43.53 -23.99 40.04
N SER A 199 -42.26 -23.62 39.93
CA SER A 199 -41.48 -23.14 41.07
C SER A 199 -41.13 -21.68 40.85
N SER A 200 -40.73 -20.97 41.90
CA SER A 200 -40.12 -19.65 41.76
C SER A 200 -38.86 -19.66 40.88
N ALA A 201 -38.28 -20.84 40.63
CA ALA A 201 -37.08 -21.04 39.80
C ALA A 201 -37.39 -21.35 38.32
N GLY A 202 -38.66 -21.53 37.93
CA GLY A 202 -39.06 -21.71 36.53
C GLY A 202 -40.18 -22.74 36.31
N VAL A 203 -40.55 -22.92 35.03
CA VAL A 203 -41.64 -23.79 34.57
C VAL A 203 -41.10 -24.88 33.64
N ASP A 204 -41.47 -26.14 33.87
CA ASP A 204 -41.14 -27.26 32.97
C ASP A 204 -42.36 -27.58 32.09
N LEU A 205 -42.27 -27.26 30.80
CA LEU A 205 -43.32 -27.45 29.80
C LEU A 205 -42.99 -28.66 28.92
N GLY A 206 -43.65 -29.79 29.15
CA GLY A 206 -43.60 -30.94 28.23
C GLY A 206 -44.74 -30.90 27.23
N LEU A 207 -44.49 -31.18 25.95
CA LEU A 207 -45.48 -31.48 24.93
C LEU A 207 -45.27 -32.90 24.41
N ASP A 208 -46.13 -33.82 24.80
CA ASP A 208 -46.17 -35.17 24.21
C ASP A 208 -47.24 -35.22 23.12
N LEU A 209 -46.80 -35.42 21.88
CA LEU A 209 -47.66 -35.66 20.72
C LEU A 209 -47.75 -37.16 20.40
N LYS A 210 -48.98 -37.67 20.34
CA LYS A 210 -49.27 -39.00 19.83
C LYS A 210 -50.20 -38.87 18.63
N THR A 211 -49.82 -39.52 17.53
CA THR A 211 -50.63 -39.54 16.32
C THR A 211 -50.96 -40.98 15.95
N HIS A 212 -52.23 -41.25 15.64
CA HIS A 212 -52.67 -42.54 15.13
C HIS A 212 -53.11 -42.39 13.68
N THR A 213 -52.56 -43.25 12.81
CA THR A 213 -52.73 -43.17 11.34
C THR A 213 -52.50 -41.75 10.83
N PRO A 214 -51.27 -41.22 10.99
CA PRO A 214 -50.98 -39.85 10.60
C PRO A 214 -51.03 -39.67 9.07
N PRO A 215 -51.29 -38.45 8.59
CA PRO A 215 -51.12 -38.09 7.18
C PRO A 215 -49.63 -38.11 6.77
N SER A 216 -49.35 -37.85 5.48
CA SER A 216 -47.96 -37.75 5.00
C SER A 216 -47.20 -36.55 5.59
N SER A 217 -47.91 -35.48 5.97
CA SER A 217 -47.33 -34.39 6.78
C SER A 217 -48.36 -33.79 7.73
N LEU A 218 -47.92 -33.29 8.88
CA LEU A 218 -48.78 -32.66 9.88
C LEU A 218 -48.01 -31.55 10.59
N THR A 219 -48.63 -30.38 10.67
CA THR A 219 -48.11 -29.24 11.42
C THR A 219 -48.72 -29.21 12.81
N THR A 220 -47.91 -28.94 13.83
CA THR A 220 -48.39 -28.56 15.17
C THR A 220 -48.17 -27.07 15.35
N VAL A 221 -49.21 -26.34 15.70
CA VAL A 221 -49.15 -24.89 15.91
C VAL A 221 -49.33 -24.59 17.39
N GLY A 222 -48.54 -23.64 17.89
CA GLY A 222 -48.72 -22.98 19.18
C GLY A 222 -48.65 -21.47 18.97
N GLU A 223 -49.56 -20.71 19.57
CA GLU A 223 -49.57 -19.26 19.50
C GLU A 223 -49.89 -18.64 20.86
N MET A 224 -49.28 -17.51 21.15
CA MET A 224 -49.67 -16.61 22.21
C MET A 224 -49.93 -15.25 21.60
N PHE A 225 -51.08 -14.66 21.84
CA PHE A 225 -51.39 -13.35 21.29
C PHE A 225 -52.07 -12.47 22.33
N SER A 226 -51.87 -11.17 22.21
CA SER A 226 -52.42 -10.19 23.12
C SER A 226 -52.85 -8.92 22.40
N GLY A 227 -53.88 -8.27 22.93
CA GLY A 227 -54.39 -7.01 22.41
C GLY A 227 -55.85 -6.78 22.79
N ALA A 228 -56.31 -5.54 22.70
CA ALA A 228 -57.69 -5.18 23.07
C ALA A 228 -58.76 -5.94 22.25
N ASN A 229 -58.40 -6.36 21.04
CA ASN A 229 -59.22 -7.20 20.19
C ASN A 229 -58.52 -8.54 19.90
N PRO A 230 -59.01 -9.68 20.41
CA PRO A 230 -58.43 -11.00 20.10
C PRO A 230 -58.53 -11.39 18.61
N ASP A 231 -59.44 -10.77 17.85
CA ASP A 231 -59.57 -10.96 16.40
C ASP A 231 -58.53 -10.16 15.60
N ALA A 232 -57.87 -9.20 16.24
CA ALA A 232 -56.81 -8.36 15.67
C ALA A 232 -55.77 -8.02 16.78
N PRO A 233 -55.01 -9.01 17.25
CA PRO A 233 -54.09 -8.83 18.36
C PRO A 233 -52.96 -7.85 17.99
N ASP A 234 -52.54 -7.05 18.96
CA ASP A 234 -51.43 -6.11 18.83
C ASP A 234 -50.10 -6.87 18.74
N THR A 235 -49.98 -7.97 19.51
CA THR A 235 -48.79 -8.82 19.55
C THR A 235 -49.15 -10.29 19.35
N ILE A 236 -48.41 -10.99 18.50
CA ILE A 236 -48.54 -12.43 18.25
C ILE A 236 -47.16 -13.08 18.35
N TYR A 237 -47.02 -14.06 19.22
CA TYR A 237 -45.94 -15.04 19.23
C TYR A 237 -46.50 -16.33 18.65
N ARG A 238 -45.89 -16.86 17.59
CA ARG A 238 -46.37 -18.08 16.92
C ARG A 238 -45.21 -19.03 16.71
N GLY A 239 -45.43 -20.30 16.98
CA GLY A 239 -44.58 -21.41 16.61
C GLY A 239 -45.38 -22.42 15.79
N ALA A 240 -44.81 -22.95 14.72
CA ALA A 240 -45.38 -24.03 13.94
C ALA A 240 -44.28 -25.06 13.66
N ALA A 241 -44.57 -26.35 13.78
CA ALA A 241 -43.64 -27.44 13.52
C ALA A 241 -44.31 -28.48 12.63
N ASN A 242 -43.88 -28.57 11.37
CA ASN A 242 -44.38 -29.49 10.36
C ASN A 242 -43.44 -30.69 10.20
N PHE A 243 -43.99 -31.90 10.28
CA PHE A 243 -43.23 -33.14 10.13
C PHE A 243 -43.60 -33.87 8.83
N SER A 244 -42.62 -34.43 8.12
CA SER A 244 -42.84 -35.25 6.92
C SER A 244 -41.74 -36.31 6.74
N PRO A 245 -42.05 -37.63 6.83
CA PRO A 245 -43.31 -38.19 7.32
C PRO A 245 -43.55 -37.84 8.79
N VAL A 246 -44.82 -37.87 9.22
CA VAL A 246 -45.19 -37.59 10.61
C VAL A 246 -44.74 -38.73 11.53
N PRO A 247 -44.03 -38.43 12.63
CA PRO A 247 -43.65 -39.45 13.60
C PRO A 247 -44.88 -40.00 14.33
N ALA A 248 -44.91 -41.33 14.55
CA ALA A 248 -46.01 -41.99 15.27
C ALA A 248 -46.14 -41.46 16.72
N THR A 249 -45.01 -41.20 17.37
CA THR A 249 -44.94 -40.45 18.62
C THR A 249 -43.81 -39.43 18.54
N PHE A 250 -44.08 -38.24 19.06
CA PHE A 250 -43.11 -37.15 19.18
C PHE A 250 -43.27 -36.56 20.57
N SER A 251 -42.21 -36.48 21.34
CA SER A 251 -42.20 -35.81 22.64
C SER A 251 -41.18 -34.69 22.57
N THR A 252 -41.58 -33.50 22.99
CA THR A 252 -40.66 -32.39 23.24
C THR A 252 -40.88 -31.90 24.66
N ARG A 253 -39.82 -31.48 25.34
CA ARG A 253 -39.87 -30.98 26.70
C ARG A 253 -38.98 -29.75 26.81
N ILE A 254 -39.55 -28.67 27.29
CA ILE A 254 -38.90 -27.37 27.48
C ILE A 254 -38.87 -27.09 28.99
N LYS A 255 -37.70 -27.21 29.60
CA LYS A 255 -37.45 -26.87 31.00
C LYS A 255 -36.98 -25.41 31.09
N ALA A 256 -37.90 -24.48 31.36
CA ALA A 256 -37.59 -23.05 31.42
C ALA A 256 -36.64 -22.68 32.58
N ALA A 257 -36.65 -23.44 33.69
CA ALA A 257 -35.77 -23.21 34.84
C ALA A 257 -34.26 -23.38 34.53
N GLN A 258 -33.94 -24.10 33.46
CA GLN A 258 -32.56 -24.40 33.03
C GLN A 258 -32.36 -24.10 31.54
N SER A 259 -33.28 -23.35 30.91
CA SER A 259 -33.37 -23.16 29.45
C SER A 259 -33.00 -24.41 28.62
N ARG A 260 -33.42 -25.60 29.08
CA ARG A 260 -33.12 -26.89 28.44
C ARG A 260 -34.31 -27.35 27.61
N GLN A 261 -34.06 -27.80 26.39
CA GLN A 261 -35.05 -28.33 25.47
C GLN A 261 -34.64 -29.74 25.04
N GLU A 262 -35.42 -30.73 25.41
CA GLU A 262 -35.21 -32.13 25.08
C GLU A 262 -36.25 -32.54 24.04
N PHE A 263 -35.82 -33.19 22.96
CA PHE A 263 -36.65 -33.71 21.89
C PHE A 263 -36.39 -35.20 21.75
N ILE A 264 -37.46 -35.99 21.78
CA ILE A 264 -37.41 -37.45 21.63
C ILE A 264 -38.46 -37.85 20.59
N THR A 265 -38.02 -38.53 19.53
CA THR A 265 -38.89 -39.10 18.49
C THR A 265 -38.59 -40.59 18.32
N THR A 266 -39.64 -41.41 18.25
CA THR A 266 -39.50 -42.87 18.25
C THR A 266 -39.56 -43.49 16.85
N SER A 267 -39.51 -42.69 15.78
CA SER A 267 -39.79 -43.16 14.41
C SER A 267 -38.65 -42.96 13.41
N THR A 268 -38.89 -43.42 12.18
CA THR A 268 -38.07 -43.20 10.98
C THR A 268 -37.67 -41.73 10.78
N PRO A 269 -36.53 -41.44 10.10
CA PRO A 269 -36.07 -40.08 9.86
C PRO A 269 -37.18 -39.20 9.27
N SER A 270 -37.55 -38.16 9.99
CA SER A 270 -38.55 -37.18 9.57
C SER A 270 -37.86 -35.88 9.18
N LYS A 271 -38.33 -35.24 8.11
CA LYS A 271 -38.05 -33.83 7.87
C LYS A 271 -38.89 -32.99 8.82
N LEU A 272 -38.27 -32.04 9.51
CA LEU A 272 -38.95 -31.02 10.30
C LEU A 272 -38.81 -29.67 9.61
N THR A 273 -39.91 -28.98 9.41
CA THR A 273 -39.92 -27.55 9.07
C THR A 273 -40.58 -26.80 10.22
N ALA A 274 -39.83 -25.95 10.91
CA ALA A 274 -40.34 -25.11 11.98
C ALA A 274 -40.42 -23.64 11.54
N GLU A 275 -41.45 -22.94 11.98
CA GLU A 275 -41.61 -21.50 11.82
C GLU A 275 -41.84 -20.90 13.21
N VAL A 276 -41.06 -19.89 13.59
CA VAL A 276 -41.26 -19.09 14.80
C VAL A 276 -41.40 -17.64 14.38
N GLY A 277 -42.41 -16.93 14.87
CA GLY A 277 -42.66 -15.55 14.51
C GLY A 277 -43.10 -14.71 15.68
N VAL A 278 -42.67 -13.45 15.69
CA VAL A 278 -43.14 -12.40 16.59
C VAL A 278 -43.68 -11.27 15.74
N VAL A 279 -44.95 -10.95 15.89
CA VAL A 279 -45.60 -9.79 15.26
C VAL A 279 -45.92 -8.81 16.36
N THR A 280 -45.48 -7.56 16.21
CA THR A 280 -45.81 -6.42 17.08
C THR A 280 -46.23 -5.24 16.20
N PRO A 281 -46.84 -4.17 16.74
CA PRO A 281 -47.30 -3.06 15.91
C PRO A 281 -46.14 -2.43 15.12
N GLY A 282 -46.19 -2.54 13.80
CA GLY A 282 -45.16 -2.02 12.90
C GLY A 282 -43.88 -2.86 12.81
N ARG A 283 -43.77 -4.02 13.47
CA ARG A 283 -42.59 -4.89 13.36
C ARG A 283 -42.95 -6.37 13.33
N ARG A 284 -42.28 -7.14 12.45
CA ARG A 284 -42.44 -8.60 12.34
C ARG A 284 -41.07 -9.26 12.29
N GLN A 285 -40.83 -10.15 13.23
CA GLN A 285 -39.67 -11.04 13.24
C GLN A 285 -40.13 -12.46 12.90
N LYS A 286 -39.35 -13.18 12.09
CA LYS A 286 -39.65 -14.54 11.65
C LYS A 286 -38.37 -15.36 11.60
N VAL A 287 -38.43 -16.61 12.05
CA VAL A 287 -37.40 -17.63 11.90
C VAL A 287 -38.05 -18.85 11.24
N ASP A 288 -37.58 -19.23 10.06
CA ASP A 288 -37.91 -20.49 9.40
C ASP A 288 -36.73 -21.44 9.56
N LEU A 289 -36.97 -22.66 10.02
CA LEU A 289 -35.97 -23.71 10.19
C LEU A 289 -36.42 -24.95 9.42
N THR A 290 -35.50 -25.66 8.80
CA THR A 290 -35.74 -26.97 8.20
C THR A 290 -34.59 -27.90 8.53
N ALA A 291 -34.87 -29.02 9.19
CA ALA A 291 -33.92 -30.09 9.47
C ALA A 291 -34.32 -31.33 8.64
N ASP A 292 -33.43 -31.76 7.75
CA ASP A 292 -33.59 -32.99 6.98
C ASP A 292 -33.04 -34.17 7.78
N GLN A 293 -33.87 -35.20 7.98
CA GLN A 293 -33.56 -36.39 8.78
C GLN A 293 -33.26 -36.09 10.25
N LEU A 294 -34.31 -35.74 11.00
CA LEU A 294 -34.18 -35.60 12.44
C LEU A 294 -33.70 -36.92 13.09
N PRO A 295 -32.67 -36.86 13.97
CA PRO A 295 -32.26 -37.98 14.80
C PRO A 295 -33.35 -38.34 15.83
N SER A 296 -33.27 -39.56 16.38
CA SER A 296 -34.25 -40.05 17.36
C SER A 296 -34.26 -39.26 18.67
N SER A 297 -33.17 -38.60 19.02
CA SER A 297 -33.15 -37.65 20.12
C SER A 297 -32.27 -36.44 19.81
N ILE A 298 -32.71 -35.27 20.26
CA ILE A 298 -31.95 -34.02 20.30
C ILE A 298 -32.11 -33.44 21.71
N ASP A 299 -31.03 -33.03 22.35
CA ASP A 299 -31.04 -32.29 23.61
C ASP A 299 -30.30 -30.97 23.38
N VAL A 300 -30.99 -29.86 23.60
CA VAL A 300 -30.42 -28.51 23.50
C VAL A 300 -30.44 -27.91 24.89
N VAL A 301 -29.27 -27.66 25.47
CA VAL A 301 -29.16 -27.13 26.83
C VAL A 301 -28.59 -25.72 26.75
N HIS A 302 -29.39 -24.70 27.07
CA HIS A 302 -28.88 -23.35 27.27
C HIS A 302 -28.63 -23.09 28.75
N THR A 303 -27.43 -22.66 29.11
CA THR A 303 -27.05 -22.30 30.48
C THR A 303 -26.50 -20.89 30.50
N THR A 304 -26.90 -20.11 31.51
CA THR A 304 -26.32 -18.79 31.77
C THR A 304 -25.43 -18.91 33.00
N GLY A 305 -24.11 -18.83 32.80
CA GLY A 305 -23.09 -18.85 33.83
C GLY A 305 -22.93 -17.52 34.56
N ALA A 306 -22.03 -17.50 35.54
CA ALA A 306 -21.65 -16.28 36.25
C ALA A 306 -21.04 -15.26 35.26
N GLY A 307 -21.38 -13.98 35.40
CA GLY A 307 -20.90 -12.93 34.49
C GLY A 307 -21.65 -12.82 33.16
N GLY A 308 -22.79 -13.49 33.01
CA GLY A 308 -23.60 -13.42 31.78
C GLY A 308 -23.05 -14.27 30.63
N GLN A 309 -22.17 -15.23 30.93
CA GLN A 309 -21.71 -16.21 29.95
C GLN A 309 -22.90 -17.09 29.54
N GLU A 310 -23.28 -17.07 28.27
CA GLU A 310 -24.32 -17.93 27.71
C GLU A 310 -23.66 -19.12 27.03
N LYS A 311 -24.13 -20.33 27.32
CA LYS A 311 -23.63 -21.56 26.69
C LYS A 311 -24.81 -22.39 26.22
N VAL A 312 -24.87 -22.70 24.92
CA VAL A 312 -25.84 -23.62 24.31
C VAL A 312 -25.11 -24.87 23.87
N THR A 313 -25.42 -26.02 24.45
CA THR A 313 -24.99 -27.32 23.91
C THR A 313 -26.12 -27.92 23.10
N TYR A 314 -25.77 -28.62 22.04
CA TYR A 314 -26.65 -29.46 21.25
C TYR A 314 -26.04 -30.86 21.24
N ASP A 315 -26.83 -31.85 21.61
CA ASP A 315 -26.48 -33.26 21.61
C ASP A 315 -27.55 -34.03 20.85
N ALA A 316 -27.14 -34.95 19.99
CA ALA A 316 -28.07 -35.75 19.19
C ALA A 316 -27.62 -37.20 19.08
N SER A 317 -28.60 -38.10 18.91
CA SER A 317 -28.31 -39.54 18.76
C SER A 317 -27.66 -39.90 17.42
N ALA A 318 -27.75 -39.01 16.42
CA ALA A 318 -27.14 -39.17 15.10
C ALA A 318 -26.90 -37.79 14.44
N PRO A 319 -25.98 -37.68 13.47
CA PRO A 319 -25.79 -36.45 12.69
C PRO A 319 -27.05 -36.02 11.93
N ILE A 320 -27.24 -34.70 11.74
CA ILE A 320 -28.28 -34.15 10.86
C ILE A 320 -27.68 -33.91 9.48
N ALA A 321 -28.30 -34.48 8.44
CA ALA A 321 -27.78 -34.41 7.07
C ALA A 321 -27.73 -32.97 6.55
N LYS A 322 -28.81 -32.20 6.78
CA LYS A 322 -28.91 -30.79 6.40
C LYS A 322 -29.79 -30.01 7.38
N LEU A 323 -29.33 -28.83 7.76
CA LEU A 323 -30.07 -27.83 8.52
C LEU A 323 -30.11 -26.52 7.73
N THR A 324 -31.29 -26.00 7.43
CA THR A 324 -31.49 -24.68 6.83
C THR A 324 -32.23 -23.79 7.82
N GLY A 325 -31.79 -22.56 8.00
CA GLY A 325 -32.44 -21.52 8.81
C GLY A 325 -32.56 -20.22 8.02
N LYS A 326 -33.65 -19.47 8.21
CA LYS A 326 -33.83 -18.11 7.69
C LYS A 326 -34.44 -17.23 8.78
N TYR A 327 -33.82 -16.11 9.08
CA TYR A 327 -34.35 -15.05 9.94
C TYR A 327 -34.72 -13.83 9.09
N GLU A 328 -35.87 -13.23 9.38
CA GLU A 328 -36.31 -11.95 8.80
C GLU A 328 -36.83 -11.02 9.91
N ASP A 329 -36.36 -9.78 9.94
CA ASP A 329 -36.91 -8.68 10.75
C ASP A 329 -37.42 -7.57 9.82
N LYS A 330 -38.73 -7.34 9.85
CA LYS A 330 -39.40 -6.31 9.07
C LYS A 330 -39.89 -5.20 9.96
N VAL A 331 -39.59 -3.95 9.60
CA VAL A 331 -40.16 -2.74 10.21
C VAL A 331 -41.05 -2.09 9.14
N GLY A 332 -42.36 -2.06 9.40
CA GLY A 332 -43.37 -1.82 8.38
C GLY A 332 -43.34 -2.93 7.32
N SER A 333 -43.21 -2.55 6.04
CA SER A 333 -43.03 -3.49 4.93
C SER A 333 -41.57 -3.75 4.54
N ALA A 334 -40.62 -2.99 5.11
CA ALA A 334 -39.21 -3.08 4.76
C ALA A 334 -38.48 -4.09 5.63
N ILE A 335 -37.58 -4.87 5.03
CA ILE A 335 -36.66 -5.74 5.77
C ILE A 335 -35.58 -4.86 6.41
N ALA A 336 -35.53 -4.83 7.73
CA ALA A 336 -34.49 -4.16 8.49
C ALA A 336 -33.22 -5.03 8.50
N THR A 337 -33.36 -6.31 8.84
CA THR A 337 -32.28 -7.31 8.81
C THR A 337 -32.81 -8.67 8.37
N ALA A 338 -31.98 -9.46 7.72
CA ALA A 338 -32.25 -10.85 7.40
C ALA A 338 -30.97 -11.68 7.57
N ALA A 339 -31.13 -12.95 7.90
CA ALA A 339 -30.03 -13.90 7.92
C ALA A 339 -30.49 -15.24 7.38
N ALA A 340 -29.58 -16.02 6.81
CA ALA A 340 -29.84 -17.42 6.49
C ALA A 340 -28.63 -18.28 6.79
N LEU A 341 -28.88 -19.52 7.14
CA LEU A 341 -27.89 -20.53 7.44
C LEU A 341 -28.26 -21.78 6.65
N ASP A 342 -27.30 -22.34 5.93
CA ASP A 342 -27.40 -23.71 5.45
C ASP A 342 -26.18 -24.46 5.97
N ALA A 343 -26.40 -25.58 6.63
CA ALA A 343 -25.34 -26.40 7.18
C ALA A 343 -25.58 -27.87 6.85
N TRP A 344 -24.52 -28.60 6.51
CA TRP A 344 -24.56 -29.99 6.09
C TRP A 344 -23.64 -30.83 6.95
N GLY A 345 -24.05 -32.07 7.22
CA GLY A 345 -23.28 -32.98 8.07
C GLY A 345 -23.10 -32.41 9.48
N ILE A 346 -24.18 -31.92 10.09
CA ILE A 346 -24.15 -31.44 11.48
C ILE A 346 -23.80 -32.63 12.38
N PRO A 347 -22.74 -32.55 13.20
CA PRO A 347 -22.29 -33.64 14.07
C PRO A 347 -23.30 -33.95 15.18
N THR A 348 -23.03 -34.98 15.98
CA THR A 348 -23.86 -35.34 17.15
C THR A 348 -23.70 -34.40 18.33
N HIS A 349 -22.70 -33.52 18.31
CA HIS A 349 -22.43 -32.56 19.38
C HIS A 349 -22.05 -31.21 18.79
N LEU A 350 -22.69 -30.13 19.24
CA LEU A 350 -22.29 -28.76 19.00
C LEU A 350 -22.31 -28.00 20.32
N GLU A 351 -21.37 -27.07 20.47
CA GLU A 351 -21.33 -26.15 21.60
C GLU A 351 -21.23 -24.74 21.06
N PHE A 352 -22.12 -23.87 21.52
CA PHE A 352 -22.06 -22.43 21.32
C PHE A 352 -21.82 -21.79 22.68
N GLU A 353 -20.92 -20.84 22.74
CA GLU A 353 -20.62 -20.11 23.96
C GLU A 353 -20.47 -18.62 23.63
N GLN A 354 -21.10 -17.77 24.42
CA GLN A 354 -20.91 -16.33 24.41
C GLN A 354 -20.45 -15.91 25.80
N ALA A 355 -19.23 -15.39 25.91
CA ALA A 355 -18.63 -14.92 27.15
C ALA A 355 -18.18 -13.46 26.96
N GLY A 356 -19.05 -12.51 27.34
CA GLY A 356 -18.83 -11.08 27.05
C GLY A 356 -18.82 -10.82 25.54
N ASP A 357 -17.70 -10.27 25.05
CA ASP A 357 -17.48 -9.98 23.62
C ASP A 357 -16.95 -11.19 22.81
N LYS A 358 -16.68 -12.31 23.49
CA LYS A 358 -16.24 -13.54 22.82
C LYS A 358 -17.44 -14.41 22.50
N THR A 359 -17.56 -14.83 21.24
CA THR A 359 -18.50 -15.86 20.79
C THR A 359 -17.73 -17.02 20.18
N SER A 360 -18.00 -18.24 20.59
CA SER A 360 -17.42 -19.45 20.01
C SER A 360 -18.48 -20.48 19.64
N VAL A 361 -18.16 -21.28 18.63
CA VAL A 361 -18.88 -22.47 18.22
C VAL A 361 -17.87 -23.61 18.05
N GLY A 362 -18.19 -24.79 18.55
CA GLY A 362 -17.37 -25.99 18.43
C GLY A 362 -18.19 -27.22 18.09
N ALA A 363 -17.63 -28.11 17.29
CA ALA A 363 -18.21 -29.38 16.84
C ALA A 363 -17.81 -30.58 17.73
N GLY A 364 -17.20 -30.34 18.88
CA GLY A 364 -16.59 -31.38 19.73
C GLY A 364 -15.55 -32.19 18.97
N ASP A 365 -15.65 -33.52 19.03
CA ASP A 365 -14.78 -34.45 18.28
C ASP A 365 -15.18 -34.58 16.79
N GLY A 366 -16.30 -33.99 16.39
CA GLY A 366 -16.83 -34.04 15.02
C GLY A 366 -16.34 -32.91 14.11
N LYS A 367 -17.06 -32.73 13.01
CA LYS A 367 -16.96 -31.58 12.10
C LYS A 367 -18.31 -31.29 11.49
N ILE A 368 -18.51 -30.08 11.00
CA ILE A 368 -19.60 -29.73 10.08
C ILE A 368 -19.01 -29.73 8.66
N ASP A 369 -19.55 -30.58 7.78
CA ASP A 369 -19.00 -30.78 6.43
C ASP A 369 -19.02 -29.49 5.60
N ARG A 370 -20.11 -28.73 5.71
CA ARG A 370 -20.26 -27.42 5.06
C ARG A 370 -21.15 -26.51 5.89
N ILE A 371 -20.76 -25.24 6.02
CA ILE A 371 -21.59 -24.17 6.58
C ILE A 371 -21.63 -23.04 5.58
N GLN A 372 -22.82 -22.52 5.31
CA GLN A 372 -23.07 -21.36 4.49
C GLN A 372 -23.94 -20.38 5.28
N ALA A 373 -23.32 -19.34 5.82
CA ALA A 373 -23.99 -18.27 6.55
C ALA A 373 -24.18 -17.05 5.63
N ARG A 374 -25.34 -16.41 5.72
CA ARG A 374 -25.72 -15.22 4.96
C ARG A 374 -26.35 -14.21 5.89
N PHE A 375 -26.02 -12.95 5.69
CA PHE A 375 -26.56 -11.82 6.44
C PHE A 375 -26.89 -10.68 5.48
N ALA A 376 -27.96 -9.95 5.75
CA ALA A 376 -28.35 -8.78 4.99
C ALA A 376 -28.92 -7.70 5.92
N LYS A 377 -28.66 -6.44 5.58
CA LYS A 377 -29.27 -5.27 6.20
C LYS A 377 -30.01 -4.46 5.14
N GLY A 378 -31.25 -4.06 5.42
CA GLY A 378 -32.06 -3.25 4.51
C GLY A 378 -32.55 -3.97 3.24
N SER A 379 -32.35 -5.29 3.14
CA SER A 379 -32.78 -6.19 2.07
C SER A 379 -32.93 -7.63 2.59
N ASP A 380 -33.49 -8.51 1.77
CA ASP A 380 -33.40 -9.96 2.03
C ASP A 380 -31.96 -10.45 1.77
N VAL A 381 -31.65 -11.66 2.24
CA VAL A 381 -30.39 -12.34 1.90
C VAL A 381 -30.41 -12.79 0.44
N ASP A 382 -29.30 -12.56 -0.27
CA ASP A 382 -29.19 -12.99 -1.65
C ASP A 382 -29.17 -14.52 -1.76
N ALA A 383 -29.74 -15.02 -2.85
CA ALA A 383 -29.48 -16.38 -3.27
C ALA A 383 -28.01 -16.49 -3.67
N LEU A 384 -27.28 -17.40 -3.05
CA LEU A 384 -25.94 -17.73 -3.51
C LEU A 384 -26.02 -18.90 -4.49
N ASP A 385 -25.11 -18.89 -5.45
CA ASP A 385 -24.82 -20.06 -6.26
C ASP A 385 -24.46 -21.23 -5.31
N PRO A 386 -25.04 -22.43 -5.46
CA PRO A 386 -24.73 -23.61 -4.65
C PRO A 386 -23.30 -24.15 -4.83
N ALA A 387 -22.32 -23.28 -5.07
CA ALA A 387 -20.90 -23.58 -5.17
C ALA A 387 -20.46 -24.50 -4.03
N THR A 388 -19.59 -25.45 -4.35
CA THR A 388 -19.05 -26.42 -3.38
C THR A 388 -17.73 -25.97 -2.76
N THR A 389 -17.19 -24.83 -3.19
CA THR A 389 -15.91 -24.29 -2.71
C THR A 389 -16.15 -23.32 -1.55
N PRO A 390 -15.23 -23.22 -0.57
CA PRO A 390 -15.34 -22.19 0.46
C PRO A 390 -15.24 -20.80 -0.19
N PHE A 391 -15.82 -19.78 0.43
CA PHE A 391 -15.68 -18.38 0.00
C PHE A 391 -16.14 -17.40 1.08
N ALA A 392 -15.74 -16.14 0.97
CA ALA A 392 -16.37 -15.01 1.64
C ALA A 392 -16.84 -13.97 0.62
N ARG A 393 -18.02 -13.40 0.81
CA ARG A 393 -18.57 -12.35 -0.06
C ARG A 393 -19.15 -11.22 0.77
N TYR A 394 -18.89 -9.99 0.36
CA TYR A 394 -19.52 -8.80 0.88
C TYR A 394 -20.02 -7.95 -0.28
N HIS A 395 -21.24 -7.41 -0.21
CA HIS A 395 -21.78 -6.50 -1.22
C HIS A 395 -22.55 -5.36 -0.54
N ARG A 396 -22.04 -4.14 -0.63
CA ARG A 396 -22.72 -2.92 -0.19
C ARG A 396 -23.34 -2.19 -1.37
N THR A 397 -24.66 -2.20 -1.45
CA THR A 397 -25.41 -1.52 -2.53
C THR A 397 -25.69 -0.06 -2.21
N THR A 398 -25.87 0.28 -0.92
CA THR A 398 -26.04 1.66 -0.42
C THR A 398 -25.40 1.80 0.95
N ALA A 399 -25.28 3.02 1.49
CA ALA A 399 -24.72 3.25 2.83
C ALA A 399 -25.46 2.52 3.96
N SER A 400 -26.74 2.16 3.75
CA SER A 400 -27.57 1.45 4.73
C SER A 400 -27.93 0.02 4.32
N LYS A 401 -27.53 -0.43 3.13
CA LYS A 401 -27.85 -1.76 2.60
C LYS A 401 -26.60 -2.54 2.23
N PHE A 402 -26.46 -3.72 2.80
CA PHE A 402 -25.39 -4.65 2.46
C PHE A 402 -25.84 -6.09 2.62
N THR A 403 -25.19 -6.99 1.89
CA THR A 403 -25.24 -8.44 2.09
C THR A 403 -23.83 -8.96 2.37
N ALA A 404 -23.74 -9.98 3.20
CA ALA A 404 -22.50 -10.68 3.53
C ALA A 404 -22.77 -12.18 3.54
N ALA A 405 -21.84 -12.97 3.03
CA ALA A 405 -21.94 -14.41 3.04
C ALA A 405 -20.58 -15.07 3.29
N LEU A 406 -20.63 -16.20 3.97
CA LEU A 406 -19.46 -17.01 4.30
C LEU A 406 -19.81 -18.47 4.05
N GLN A 407 -19.00 -19.15 3.24
CA GLN A 407 -19.03 -20.60 3.11
C GLN A 407 -17.71 -21.21 3.57
N VAL A 408 -17.79 -22.13 4.54
CA VAL A 408 -16.66 -22.90 5.04
C VAL A 408 -16.92 -24.40 4.88
N LEU A 409 -15.87 -25.17 4.66
CA LEU A 409 -15.91 -26.63 4.56
C LEU A 409 -15.15 -27.24 5.73
N ASP A 410 -15.49 -28.48 6.09
CA ASP A 410 -14.78 -29.26 7.11
C ASP A 410 -14.57 -28.48 8.43
N PHE A 411 -15.57 -27.73 8.86
CA PHE A 411 -15.49 -26.84 10.00
C PHE A 411 -15.46 -27.60 11.33
N LYS A 412 -14.51 -27.30 12.22
CA LYS A 412 -14.47 -27.86 13.59
C LYS A 412 -14.89 -26.85 14.64
N SER A 413 -14.26 -25.69 14.66
CA SER A 413 -14.60 -24.65 15.61
C SER A 413 -14.22 -23.26 15.12
N ALA A 414 -14.92 -22.27 15.65
CA ALA A 414 -14.55 -20.87 15.53
C ALA A 414 -14.70 -20.23 16.90
N SER A 415 -13.82 -19.29 17.23
CA SER A 415 -14.09 -18.28 18.23
C SER A 415 -13.82 -16.91 17.64
N PHE A 416 -14.63 -15.93 17.99
CA PHE A 416 -14.53 -14.55 17.57
C PHE A 416 -14.60 -13.67 18.80
N ASN A 417 -13.70 -12.70 18.91
CA ASN A 417 -13.79 -11.62 19.89
C ASN A 417 -14.20 -10.33 19.17
N SER A 418 -15.36 -9.78 19.55
CA SER A 418 -15.89 -8.54 19.00
C SER A 418 -15.34 -7.27 19.65
N SER A 419 -14.51 -7.40 20.68
CA SER A 419 -13.81 -6.28 21.31
C SER A 419 -12.36 -6.19 20.83
N GLU A 420 -11.76 -5.00 20.89
CA GLU A 420 -10.35 -4.82 20.55
C GLU A 420 -9.42 -5.48 21.59
N PRO A 421 -8.37 -6.20 21.16
CA PRO A 421 -8.07 -6.55 19.77
C PRO A 421 -9.09 -7.57 19.21
N TYR A 422 -9.62 -7.28 18.01
CA TYR A 422 -10.58 -8.16 17.34
C TYR A 422 -9.89 -9.48 17.04
N GLY A 423 -10.42 -10.58 17.57
CA GLY A 423 -9.75 -11.87 17.52
C GLY A 423 -10.58 -12.92 16.80
N GLY A 424 -9.94 -13.86 16.14
CA GLY A 424 -10.55 -15.05 15.56
C GLY A 424 -9.65 -16.26 15.77
N ASP A 425 -10.17 -17.38 16.29
CA ASP A 425 -9.51 -18.70 16.22
C ASP A 425 -10.39 -19.59 15.36
N LEU A 426 -9.89 -20.07 14.23
CA LEU A 426 -10.59 -20.89 13.26
C LEU A 426 -9.91 -22.24 13.16
N GLN A 427 -10.69 -23.31 13.29
CA GLN A 427 -10.20 -24.68 13.16
C GLN A 427 -11.02 -25.46 12.14
N PHE A 428 -10.30 -26.12 11.23
CA PHE A 428 -10.82 -27.02 10.21
C PHE A 428 -10.35 -28.45 10.47
N ALA A 429 -11.12 -29.44 10.04
CA ALA A 429 -10.70 -30.83 10.00
C ALA A 429 -9.69 -31.08 8.88
N THR A 430 -9.88 -30.39 7.75
CA THR A 430 -8.97 -30.39 6.60
C THR A 430 -8.68 -28.93 6.23
N ALA A 431 -7.40 -28.57 6.13
CA ALA A 431 -6.99 -27.24 5.67
C ALA A 431 -7.59 -26.93 4.28
N PRO A 432 -8.22 -25.76 4.07
CA PRO A 432 -8.74 -25.41 2.76
C PRO A 432 -7.59 -25.03 1.82
N GLY A 433 -7.51 -25.68 0.65
CA GLY A 433 -6.46 -25.40 -0.33
C GLY A 433 -6.57 -24.02 -0.98
N LEU A 434 -7.80 -23.50 -1.12
CA LEU A 434 -8.08 -22.17 -1.65
C LEU A 434 -9.30 -21.58 -0.93
N PHE A 435 -9.19 -20.33 -0.48
CA PHE A 435 -10.27 -19.57 0.15
C PHE A 435 -10.44 -18.22 -0.56
N PRO A 436 -11.28 -18.15 -1.61
CA PRO A 436 -11.56 -16.91 -2.33
C PRO A 436 -12.42 -15.96 -1.49
N PHE A 437 -12.22 -14.66 -1.68
CA PHE A 437 -13.08 -13.63 -1.11
C PHE A 437 -13.35 -12.51 -2.11
N THR A 438 -14.54 -11.92 -2.02
CA THR A 438 -14.90 -10.72 -2.77
C THR A 438 -15.60 -9.70 -1.88
N ALA A 439 -15.34 -8.42 -2.14
CA ALA A 439 -16.04 -7.30 -1.53
C ALA A 439 -16.40 -6.28 -2.62
N ASP A 440 -17.69 -6.17 -2.89
CA ASP A 440 -18.28 -5.21 -3.81
C ASP A 440 -18.84 -4.03 -3.01
N ASP A 441 -18.50 -2.80 -3.39
CA ASP A 441 -19.05 -1.60 -2.78
C ASP A 441 -19.54 -0.63 -3.87
N ASP A 442 -20.82 -0.75 -4.22
CA ASP A 442 -21.47 0.07 -5.26
C ASP A 442 -21.47 1.55 -4.88
N THR A 443 -21.35 1.89 -3.58
CA THR A 443 -21.33 3.29 -3.14
C THR A 443 -20.04 4.00 -3.49
N SER A 444 -18.90 3.30 -3.41
CA SER A 444 -17.60 3.81 -3.82
C SER A 444 -17.19 3.32 -5.20
N THR A 445 -17.99 2.44 -5.83
CA THR A 445 -17.68 1.69 -7.05
C THR A 445 -16.40 0.87 -6.93
N THR A 446 -16.03 0.49 -5.70
CA THR A 446 -14.82 -0.30 -5.42
C THR A 446 -15.17 -1.77 -5.49
N HIS A 447 -14.39 -2.53 -6.24
CA HIS A 447 -14.44 -3.98 -6.28
C HIS A 447 -13.13 -4.54 -5.75
N VAL A 448 -13.20 -5.41 -4.75
CA VAL A 448 -12.05 -6.12 -4.20
C VAL A 448 -12.27 -7.60 -4.38
N GLU A 449 -11.30 -8.30 -4.95
CA GLU A 449 -11.28 -9.76 -5.05
C GLU A 449 -9.92 -10.28 -4.60
N GLY A 450 -9.91 -11.49 -4.06
CA GLY A 450 -8.69 -12.10 -3.56
C GLY A 450 -8.87 -13.55 -3.19
N TYR A 451 -7.79 -14.17 -2.75
CA TYR A 451 -7.82 -15.51 -2.18
C TYR A 451 -6.66 -15.76 -1.24
N LEU A 452 -6.87 -16.71 -0.34
CA LEU A 452 -5.82 -17.33 0.47
C LEU A 452 -5.58 -18.74 -0.06
N SER A 453 -4.33 -19.15 -0.26
CA SER A 453 -3.97 -20.51 -0.65
C SER A 453 -3.31 -21.24 0.52
N ASN A 454 -3.75 -22.48 0.74
CA ASN A 454 -3.25 -23.36 1.80
C ASN A 454 -3.32 -22.72 3.19
N LEU A 455 -4.52 -22.26 3.57
CA LEU A 455 -4.77 -21.74 4.90
C LEU A 455 -4.57 -22.87 5.93
N PRO A 456 -3.84 -22.63 7.05
CA PRO A 456 -3.64 -23.65 8.07
C PRO A 456 -4.93 -24.24 8.62
N ALA A 457 -4.90 -25.53 8.97
CA ALA A 457 -6.03 -26.22 9.58
C ALA A 457 -6.44 -25.61 10.93
N ARG A 458 -5.54 -24.86 11.58
CA ARG A 458 -5.86 -23.99 12.70
C ARG A 458 -5.19 -22.64 12.49
N THR A 459 -5.99 -21.58 12.51
CA THR A 459 -5.54 -20.22 12.29
C THR A 459 -6.09 -19.31 13.38
N THR A 460 -5.22 -18.62 14.09
CA THR A 460 -5.57 -17.54 14.99
C THR A 460 -5.17 -16.20 14.36
N ILE A 461 -6.11 -15.26 14.27
CA ILE A 461 -5.87 -13.90 13.79
C ILE A 461 -6.32 -12.93 14.87
N SER A 462 -5.53 -11.90 15.13
CA SER A 462 -5.86 -10.79 16.02
C SER A 462 -5.59 -9.48 15.30
N ALA A 463 -6.53 -8.55 15.32
CA ALA A 463 -6.40 -7.22 14.74
C ALA A 463 -6.70 -6.16 15.81
N ASP A 464 -5.65 -5.47 16.25
CA ASP A 464 -5.73 -4.25 17.03
C ASP A 464 -5.71 -3.06 16.06
N ILE A 465 -6.89 -2.68 15.58
CA ILE A 465 -7.03 -1.65 14.54
C ILE A 465 -6.58 -0.28 15.09
N THR A 466 -6.84 -0.01 16.37
CA THR A 466 -6.43 1.22 17.06
C THR A 466 -4.91 1.39 17.07
N ASN A 467 -4.16 0.32 17.35
CA ASN A 467 -2.69 0.35 17.33
C ASN A 467 -2.08 -0.09 16.00
N GLY A 468 -2.90 -0.36 14.97
CA GLY A 468 -2.46 -0.80 13.65
C GLY A 468 -1.72 -2.13 13.63
N LYS A 469 -2.00 -3.02 14.59
CA LYS A 469 -1.28 -4.29 14.75
C LYS A 469 -2.15 -5.48 14.34
N VAL A 470 -1.64 -6.32 13.45
CA VAL A 470 -2.27 -7.58 13.04
C VAL A 470 -1.34 -8.73 13.37
N THR A 471 -1.82 -9.71 14.14
CA THR A 471 -1.09 -10.94 14.47
C THR A 471 -1.78 -12.13 13.81
N PHE A 472 -0.98 -12.99 13.20
CA PHE A 472 -1.34 -14.26 12.58
C PHE A 472 -0.56 -15.37 13.28
N ASP A 473 -1.25 -16.46 13.64
CA ASP A 473 -0.66 -17.70 14.14
C ASP A 473 -1.36 -18.89 13.45
N GLY A 474 -0.63 -19.55 12.56
CA GLY A 474 -1.04 -20.76 11.83
C GLY A 474 -0.66 -22.07 12.52
N HIS A 475 -0.29 -22.03 13.81
CA HIS A 475 0.02 -23.19 14.66
C HIS A 475 1.07 -24.13 14.04
N GLY A 476 2.15 -23.53 13.53
CA GLY A 476 3.28 -24.24 12.90
C GLY A 476 3.17 -24.40 11.38
N THR A 477 2.10 -23.91 10.74
CA THR A 477 1.96 -23.86 9.27
C THR A 477 1.76 -22.43 8.80
N GLY A 478 2.46 -22.03 7.72
CA GLY A 478 2.29 -20.71 7.10
C GLY A 478 1.12 -20.64 6.11
N ILE A 479 0.98 -19.50 5.44
CA ILE A 479 0.09 -19.35 4.26
C ILE A 479 0.94 -19.28 3.01
N ASP A 480 0.67 -20.14 2.03
CA ASP A 480 1.47 -20.19 0.80
C ASP A 480 1.30 -18.92 -0.05
N LYS A 481 0.07 -18.41 -0.15
CA LYS A 481 -0.21 -17.23 -0.96
C LYS A 481 -1.41 -16.45 -0.45
N ILE A 482 -1.23 -15.14 -0.35
CA ILE A 482 -2.29 -14.15 -0.17
C ILE A 482 -2.32 -13.31 -1.44
N PHE A 483 -3.44 -13.33 -2.15
CA PHE A 483 -3.66 -12.48 -3.33
C PHE A 483 -4.80 -11.52 -3.05
N LEU A 484 -4.59 -10.25 -3.40
CA LEU A 484 -5.58 -9.18 -3.31
C LEU A 484 -5.52 -8.35 -4.59
N LYS A 485 -6.69 -8.00 -5.12
CA LYS A 485 -6.87 -7.09 -6.24
C LYS A 485 -8.03 -6.16 -5.92
N ALA A 486 -7.78 -4.87 -5.97
CA ALA A 486 -8.80 -3.84 -5.84
C ALA A 486 -8.87 -3.01 -7.13
N THR A 487 -10.08 -2.77 -7.63
CA THR A 487 -10.33 -1.93 -8.80
C THR A 487 -11.40 -0.88 -8.50
N ARG A 488 -11.24 0.30 -9.09
CA ARG A 488 -12.20 1.41 -8.97
C ARG A 488 -12.19 2.26 -10.24
N PRO A 489 -13.35 2.62 -10.82
CA PRO A 489 -13.42 3.51 -11.98
C PRO A 489 -12.78 4.89 -11.74
N THR A 490 -12.96 5.43 -10.53
CA THR A 490 -12.30 6.65 -10.06
C THR A 490 -10.94 6.29 -9.44
N PRO A 491 -9.85 7.02 -9.71
CA PRO A 491 -8.54 6.68 -9.16
C PRO A 491 -8.53 6.67 -7.62
N PHE A 492 -7.92 5.68 -6.98
CA PHE A 492 -7.64 5.63 -5.54
C PHE A 492 -6.81 6.84 -5.11
N PHE A 493 -5.76 7.11 -5.87
CA PHE A 493 -4.86 8.27 -5.81
C PHE A 493 -4.20 8.43 -7.19
N THR A 494 -3.67 9.61 -7.48
CA THR A 494 -3.04 9.94 -8.79
C THR A 494 -3.88 9.43 -9.98
N ARG A 495 -3.37 8.46 -10.74
CA ARG A 495 -4.03 7.77 -11.87
C ARG A 495 -4.37 6.32 -11.56
N VAL A 496 -4.11 5.84 -10.33
CA VAL A 496 -4.24 4.44 -9.91
C VAL A 496 -5.71 4.04 -9.80
N LYS A 497 -6.18 3.19 -10.69
CA LYS A 497 -7.53 2.58 -10.70
C LYS A 497 -7.52 1.10 -10.33
N ARG A 498 -6.33 0.50 -10.26
CA ARG A 498 -6.09 -0.92 -9.97
C ARG A 498 -4.93 -1.03 -8.99
N LEU A 499 -5.16 -1.75 -7.91
CA LEU A 499 -4.15 -2.17 -6.94
C LEU A 499 -4.12 -3.70 -6.94
N GLU A 500 -2.94 -4.30 -7.04
CA GLU A 500 -2.76 -5.74 -6.80
C GLU A 500 -1.64 -5.94 -5.80
N ALA A 501 -1.86 -6.85 -4.86
CA ALA A 501 -0.87 -7.28 -3.91
C ALA A 501 -0.85 -8.81 -3.89
N THR A 502 0.35 -9.38 -3.94
CA THR A 502 0.59 -10.79 -3.69
C THR A 502 1.63 -10.90 -2.59
N LEU A 503 1.37 -11.70 -1.57
CA LEU A 503 2.36 -12.15 -0.60
C LEU A 503 2.45 -13.67 -0.70
N GLU A 504 3.63 -14.18 -1.01
CA GLU A 504 3.90 -15.62 -1.05
C GLU A 504 4.71 -16.02 0.19
N HIS A 505 4.42 -17.20 0.75
CA HIS A 505 5.09 -17.78 1.92
C HIS A 505 5.04 -16.90 3.18
N LEU A 506 3.84 -16.57 3.67
CA LEU A 506 3.68 -15.97 4.99
C LEU A 506 4.15 -16.97 6.07
N PRO A 507 5.04 -16.57 7.00
CA PRO A 507 5.48 -17.43 8.10
C PRO A 507 4.33 -17.94 8.98
N ALA A 508 4.57 -19.04 9.71
CA ALA A 508 3.56 -19.65 10.59
C ALA A 508 3.13 -18.77 11.77
N GLU A 509 3.97 -17.83 12.18
CA GLU A 509 3.66 -16.82 13.19
C GLU A 509 4.13 -15.49 12.63
N GLU A 510 3.25 -14.50 12.56
CA GLU A 510 3.59 -13.18 12.03
C GLU A 510 2.83 -12.09 12.79
N THR A 511 3.50 -10.96 13.02
CA THR A 511 2.91 -9.76 13.56
C THR A 511 3.32 -8.60 12.68
N ILE A 512 2.33 -8.01 12.01
CA ILE A 512 2.48 -6.81 11.21
C ILE A 512 2.04 -5.61 12.06
N ASP A 513 2.96 -4.69 12.31
CA ASP A 513 2.71 -3.43 13.01
C ASP A 513 2.75 -2.29 11.99
N VAL A 514 1.60 -1.65 11.76
CA VAL A 514 1.40 -0.53 10.85
C VAL A 514 1.15 0.73 11.67
N LYS A 515 2.06 1.69 11.58
CA LYS A 515 1.93 3.01 12.23
C LYS A 515 1.73 4.06 11.18
N GLN A 516 0.84 5.00 11.46
CA GLN A 516 0.70 6.22 10.69
C GLN A 516 0.94 7.42 11.61
N GLN A 517 1.92 8.26 11.28
CA GLN A 517 2.25 9.44 12.07
C GLN A 517 2.60 10.60 11.12
N ASN A 518 1.91 11.74 11.26
CA ASN A 518 2.19 12.96 10.49
C ASN A 518 2.23 12.77 8.95
N GLY A 519 1.40 11.88 8.41
CA GLY A 519 1.38 11.57 6.98
C GLY A 519 2.44 10.55 6.52
N ALA A 520 3.38 10.17 7.38
CA ALA A 520 4.23 9.01 7.17
C ALA A 520 3.48 7.73 7.55
N MET A 521 3.76 6.65 6.81
CA MET A 521 3.32 5.29 7.09
C MET A 521 4.57 4.43 7.33
N SER A 522 4.58 3.63 8.38
CA SER A 522 5.58 2.57 8.57
C SER A 522 4.88 1.24 8.81
N ALA A 523 5.35 0.18 8.17
CA ALA A 523 4.94 -1.18 8.43
C ALA A 523 6.18 -2.00 8.82
N SER A 524 6.06 -2.84 9.84
CA SER A 524 7.11 -3.78 10.25
C SER A 524 6.52 -5.16 10.49
N ALA A 525 7.28 -6.19 10.14
CA ALA A 525 6.96 -7.59 10.33
C ALA A 525 7.92 -8.18 11.37
N SER A 526 7.39 -9.05 12.23
CA SER A 526 8.16 -9.78 13.24
C SER A 526 9.10 -10.82 12.65
N ASN A 527 8.77 -11.37 11.48
CA ASN A 527 9.66 -12.22 10.69
C ASN A 527 9.77 -11.68 9.26
N PRO A 528 10.85 -12.00 8.53
CA PRO A 528 10.92 -11.70 7.11
C PRO A 528 9.73 -12.27 6.35
N LEU A 529 9.01 -11.39 5.66
CA LEU A 529 7.95 -11.79 4.74
C LEU A 529 8.57 -12.46 3.51
N GLY A 530 7.86 -13.38 2.87
CA GLY A 530 8.32 -13.97 1.61
C GLY A 530 8.25 -12.98 0.43
N ASP A 531 7.95 -13.49 -0.77
CA ASP A 531 7.89 -12.64 -1.97
C ASP A 531 6.64 -11.75 -1.92
N ILE A 532 6.86 -10.43 -1.89
CA ILE A 532 5.83 -9.42 -2.02
C ILE A 532 5.84 -8.89 -3.45
N THR A 533 4.69 -8.90 -4.11
CA THR A 533 4.48 -8.23 -5.40
C THR A 533 3.38 -7.19 -5.24
N LEU A 534 3.67 -5.94 -5.57
CA LEU A 534 2.75 -4.81 -5.55
C LEU A 534 2.61 -4.22 -6.95
N LEU A 535 1.39 -3.91 -7.34
CA LEU A 535 1.04 -3.20 -8.58
C LEU A 535 0.08 -2.07 -8.22
N ALA A 536 0.41 -0.85 -8.65
CA ALA A 536 -0.50 0.29 -8.64
C ALA A 536 -0.58 0.87 -10.05
N SER A 537 -1.72 0.73 -10.72
CA SER A 537 -1.84 1.09 -12.14
C SER A 537 -3.17 1.74 -12.49
N ASP A 538 -3.25 2.36 -13.67
CA ASP A 538 -4.49 2.89 -14.26
C ASP A 538 -5.47 1.83 -14.79
N GLY A 539 -5.23 0.56 -14.47
CA GLY A 539 -5.96 -0.60 -14.98
C GLY A 539 -5.05 -1.53 -15.80
N SER A 540 -3.91 -1.03 -16.27
CA SER A 540 -2.88 -1.82 -16.94
C SER A 540 -2.37 -2.99 -16.07
N ALA A 541 -1.98 -4.09 -16.72
CA ALA A 541 -1.46 -5.28 -16.04
C ALA A 541 -0.05 -5.05 -15.46
N ALA A 542 0.46 -5.96 -14.63
CA ALA A 542 1.86 -5.94 -14.21
C ALA A 542 2.81 -6.09 -15.41
N PRO A 543 4.04 -5.53 -15.37
CA PRO A 543 5.05 -5.80 -16.37
C PRO A 543 5.51 -7.26 -16.29
N ALA A 544 5.90 -7.84 -17.42
CA ALA A 544 6.44 -9.21 -17.47
C ALA A 544 7.92 -9.22 -17.03
N ILE A 545 8.17 -9.13 -15.72
CA ILE A 545 9.51 -9.15 -15.12
C ILE A 545 9.59 -10.31 -14.12
N SER A 546 10.71 -11.05 -14.15
CA SER A 546 11.03 -12.13 -13.21
C SER A 546 12.03 -11.67 -12.16
N GLY A 547 11.97 -12.25 -10.95
CA GLY A 547 12.86 -11.89 -9.85
C GLY A 547 12.46 -10.60 -9.14
N ALA A 548 13.31 -10.12 -8.24
CA ALA A 548 13.10 -8.84 -7.57
C ALA A 548 13.26 -7.68 -8.58
N ALA A 549 12.27 -6.80 -8.61
CA ALA A 549 12.21 -5.75 -9.60
C ALA A 549 11.37 -4.55 -9.13
N ALA A 550 11.73 -3.36 -9.61
CA ALA A 550 10.93 -2.15 -9.53
C ALA A 550 10.68 -1.64 -10.94
N SER A 551 9.46 -1.22 -11.26
CA SER A 551 9.15 -0.55 -12.52
C SER A 551 8.23 0.65 -12.29
N TYR A 552 8.54 1.76 -12.95
CA TYR A 552 7.71 2.97 -12.93
C TYR A 552 7.47 3.49 -14.35
N GLU A 553 6.23 3.47 -14.80
CA GLU A 553 5.83 3.94 -16.13
C GLU A 553 4.74 5.00 -15.96
N ASP A 554 5.03 6.23 -16.37
CA ASP A 554 4.10 7.36 -16.37
C ASP A 554 4.19 8.12 -17.70
N THR A 555 3.32 7.75 -18.63
CA THR A 555 3.16 8.36 -19.95
C THR A 555 1.71 8.78 -20.14
N PRO A 556 1.36 9.63 -21.12
CA PRO A 556 -0.03 10.05 -21.33
C PRO A 556 -1.04 8.90 -21.48
N SER A 557 -0.61 7.72 -21.97
CA SER A 557 -1.46 6.55 -22.19
C SER A 557 -1.34 5.45 -21.14
N LEU A 558 -0.35 5.50 -20.24
CA LEU A 558 -0.05 4.43 -19.30
C LEU A 558 0.46 5.00 -17.96
N TYR A 559 -0.13 4.53 -16.87
CA TYR A 559 0.40 4.73 -15.52
C TYR A 559 0.50 3.39 -14.78
N ARG A 560 1.71 3.05 -14.32
CA ARG A 560 1.97 1.83 -13.56
C ARG A 560 3.22 1.97 -12.69
N ALA A 561 3.07 1.70 -11.40
CA ALA A 561 4.15 1.42 -10.47
C ALA A 561 4.08 -0.06 -10.06
N PHE A 562 5.21 -0.76 -10.13
CA PHE A 562 5.33 -2.17 -9.81
C PHE A 562 6.56 -2.40 -8.93
N LEU A 563 6.40 -3.24 -7.90
CA LEU A 563 7.48 -3.67 -7.03
C LEU A 563 7.35 -5.18 -6.79
N ARG A 564 8.44 -5.92 -6.92
CA ARG A 564 8.59 -7.28 -6.42
C ARG A 564 9.84 -7.36 -5.56
N ILE A 565 9.69 -7.74 -4.29
CA ILE A 565 10.79 -7.84 -3.34
C ILE A 565 10.52 -8.98 -2.35
N GLY A 566 11.56 -9.73 -1.99
CA GLY A 566 11.49 -10.80 -0.99
C GLY A 566 12.13 -10.39 0.33
N GLY A 567 11.75 -11.06 1.41
CA GLY A 567 12.40 -10.92 2.71
C GLY A 567 12.10 -9.61 3.43
N LEU A 568 11.04 -8.88 3.09
CA LEU A 568 10.73 -7.58 3.70
C LEU A 568 10.50 -7.73 5.21
N THR A 569 11.16 -6.89 6.01
CA THR A 569 11.02 -6.84 7.48
C THR A 569 10.45 -5.52 7.95
N SER A 570 10.83 -4.40 7.32
CA SER A 570 10.14 -3.12 7.53
C SER A 570 10.17 -2.25 6.29
N VAL A 571 9.16 -1.41 6.17
CA VAL A 571 9.10 -0.33 5.20
C VAL A 571 8.53 0.91 5.87
N SER A 572 9.13 2.07 5.67
CA SER A 572 8.50 3.35 5.98
C SER A 572 8.49 4.25 4.76
N PHE A 573 7.45 5.06 4.64
CA PHE A 573 7.27 6.00 3.55
C PHE A 573 6.60 7.27 4.06
N GLN A 574 7.18 8.42 3.70
CA GLN A 574 6.58 9.74 3.81
C GLN A 574 6.58 10.36 2.41
N GLY A 575 5.48 11.00 2.01
CA GLY A 575 5.36 11.58 0.66
C GLY A 575 5.86 13.02 0.52
N ASP A 576 5.96 13.77 1.62
CA ASP A 576 6.39 15.17 1.62
C ASP A 576 7.19 15.54 2.89
N PRO A 577 8.53 15.72 2.80
CA PRO A 577 9.37 15.31 1.67
C PRO A 577 9.27 13.80 1.44
N VAL A 578 9.68 13.33 0.25
CA VAL A 578 9.70 11.88 0.00
C VAL A 578 10.81 11.27 0.85
N VAL A 579 10.47 10.40 1.78
CA VAL A 579 11.42 9.64 2.59
C VAL A 579 10.96 8.20 2.57
N ALA A 580 11.87 7.28 2.30
CA ALA A 580 11.63 5.86 2.36
C ALA A 580 12.71 5.20 3.21
N ASP A 581 12.30 4.23 4.02
CA ASP A 581 13.19 3.32 4.73
C ASP A 581 12.76 1.90 4.38
N LEU A 582 13.70 1.06 3.98
CA LEU A 582 13.45 -0.28 3.49
C LEU A 582 14.42 -1.25 4.17
N VAL A 583 13.87 -2.24 4.87
CA VAL A 583 14.67 -3.28 5.52
C VAL A 583 14.21 -4.65 5.03
N THR A 584 15.15 -5.46 4.56
CA THR A 584 14.95 -6.85 4.13
C THR A 584 15.85 -7.78 4.95
N ALA A 585 15.61 -9.09 4.86
CA ALA A 585 16.40 -10.11 5.55
C ALA A 585 17.84 -10.25 5.02
N GLY A 586 18.15 -9.63 3.88
CA GLY A 586 19.44 -9.73 3.23
C GLY A 586 19.43 -9.04 1.87
N ALA A 587 20.63 -8.80 1.34
CA ALA A 587 20.79 -8.05 0.10
C ALA A 587 20.07 -8.69 -1.10
N GLN A 588 19.56 -7.87 -2.02
CA GLN A 588 18.71 -8.29 -3.14
C GLN A 588 19.28 -7.84 -4.48
N PHE A 589 19.27 -8.70 -5.50
CA PHE A 589 19.47 -8.24 -6.88
C PHE A 589 18.18 -7.57 -7.37
N LEU A 590 18.23 -6.30 -7.77
CA LEU A 590 17.03 -5.55 -8.18
C LEU A 590 17.14 -5.10 -9.65
N THR A 591 16.19 -5.53 -10.48
CA THR A 591 16.01 -4.91 -11.82
C THR A 591 15.14 -3.68 -11.71
N VAL A 592 15.56 -2.55 -12.28
CA VAL A 592 14.80 -1.30 -12.28
C VAL A 592 14.41 -0.94 -13.71
N LYS A 593 13.16 -0.56 -13.94
CA LYS A 593 12.70 -0.01 -15.22
C LYS A 593 11.97 1.30 -15.00
N GLY A 594 12.13 2.24 -15.94
CA GLY A 594 11.39 3.48 -15.90
C GLY A 594 11.01 3.97 -17.29
N ALA A 595 9.82 4.57 -17.40
CA ALA A 595 9.40 5.30 -18.59
C ALA A 595 8.59 6.53 -18.18
N THR A 596 9.08 7.73 -18.50
CA THR A 596 8.40 8.99 -18.17
C THR A 596 8.49 9.96 -19.33
N ASN A 597 7.36 10.47 -19.83
CA ASN A 597 7.27 11.56 -20.83
C ASN A 597 8.45 11.66 -21.83
N GLY A 598 8.73 10.57 -22.56
CA GLY A 598 9.77 10.53 -23.60
C GLY A 598 11.09 9.89 -23.17
N VAL A 599 11.38 9.81 -21.86
CA VAL A 599 12.55 9.12 -21.31
C VAL A 599 12.19 7.68 -20.99
N THR A 600 13.07 6.74 -21.32
CA THR A 600 13.01 5.34 -20.90
C THR A 600 14.34 4.93 -20.32
N PHE A 601 14.33 4.05 -19.32
CA PHE A 601 15.55 3.46 -18.79
C PHE A 601 15.31 2.04 -18.26
N ASP A 602 16.35 1.22 -18.38
CA ASP A 602 16.48 -0.11 -17.81
C ASP A 602 17.77 -0.12 -16.97
N GLY A 603 17.71 -0.69 -15.78
CA GLY A 603 18.84 -0.76 -14.87
C GLY A 603 18.82 -1.98 -13.96
N THR A 604 19.92 -2.18 -13.26
CA THR A 604 20.12 -3.25 -12.29
C THR A 604 20.92 -2.73 -11.10
N VAL A 605 20.63 -3.28 -9.93
CA VAL A 605 21.41 -3.12 -8.69
C VAL A 605 21.84 -4.51 -8.28
N ASP A 606 23.13 -4.81 -8.35
CA ASP A 606 23.65 -6.18 -8.17
C ASP A 606 23.43 -6.70 -6.74
N SER A 607 23.44 -5.77 -5.77
CA SER A 607 23.27 -6.07 -4.35
C SER A 607 22.66 -4.84 -3.67
N LEU A 608 21.34 -4.72 -3.74
CA LEU A 608 20.58 -3.76 -2.94
C LEU A 608 20.78 -4.14 -1.46
N PRO A 609 21.30 -3.24 -0.62
CA PRO A 609 21.56 -3.49 0.79
C PRO A 609 20.33 -3.98 1.56
N ALA A 610 20.57 -4.71 2.64
CA ALA A 610 19.51 -5.22 3.51
C ALA A 610 18.78 -4.10 4.26
N HIS A 611 19.40 -2.92 4.40
CA HIS A 611 18.79 -1.73 5.00
C HIS A 611 19.13 -0.54 4.13
N LEU A 612 18.10 0.17 3.68
CA LEU A 612 18.23 1.31 2.79
C LEU A 612 17.29 2.42 3.21
N THR A 613 17.85 3.58 3.53
CA THR A 613 17.11 4.83 3.61
C THR A 613 17.37 5.68 2.37
N PHE A 614 16.29 6.28 1.88
CA PHE A 614 16.27 7.17 0.73
C PHE A 614 15.47 8.41 1.09
N SER A 615 15.95 9.60 0.74
CA SER A 615 15.12 10.79 0.80
C SER A 615 15.28 11.66 -0.45
N LEU A 616 14.18 12.27 -0.87
CA LEU A 616 14.11 13.32 -1.88
C LEU A 616 13.47 14.53 -1.21
N LYS A 617 14.30 15.52 -0.87
CA LYS A 617 13.87 16.72 -0.14
C LYS A 617 14.23 17.98 -0.93
N PRO A 618 13.45 19.06 -0.82
CA PRO A 618 13.86 20.36 -1.32
C PRO A 618 15.16 20.80 -0.65
N GLY A 619 16.15 21.18 -1.45
CA GLY A 619 17.39 21.80 -1.01
C GLY A 619 17.31 23.34 -1.05
N ALA A 620 18.43 23.98 -0.70
CA ALA A 620 18.54 25.43 -0.79
C ALA A 620 18.38 25.91 -2.24
N GLY A 621 17.74 27.07 -2.43
CA GLY A 621 17.58 27.66 -3.78
C GLY A 621 16.65 26.87 -4.72
N GLY A 622 15.79 25.99 -4.20
CA GLY A 622 14.87 25.17 -5.01
C GLY A 622 15.49 23.91 -5.60
N SER A 623 16.75 23.62 -5.28
CA SER A 623 17.40 22.35 -5.61
C SER A 623 16.64 21.15 -5.05
N THR A 624 16.93 19.96 -5.54
CA THR A 624 16.41 18.69 -5.06
C THR A 624 17.55 17.88 -4.51
N VAL A 625 17.51 17.56 -3.21
CA VAL A 625 18.53 16.74 -2.54
C VAL A 625 18.02 15.30 -2.51
N VAL A 626 18.80 14.41 -3.13
CA VAL A 626 18.69 12.97 -3.01
C VAL A 626 19.68 12.52 -1.94
N ASP A 627 19.20 11.91 -0.88
CA ASP A 627 20.02 11.34 0.20
C ASP A 627 19.82 9.83 0.20
N PHE A 628 20.91 9.09 0.21
CA PHE A 628 20.94 7.63 0.17
C PHE A 628 21.82 7.16 1.33
N ASP A 629 21.33 6.29 2.20
CA ASP A 629 22.13 5.65 3.25
C ASP A 629 21.77 4.16 3.35
N SER A 630 22.76 3.30 3.15
CA SER A 630 22.65 1.84 3.23
C SER A 630 23.13 1.25 4.55
N HIS A 631 23.30 2.10 5.57
CA HIS A 631 23.61 1.71 6.94
C HIS A 631 24.87 0.84 7.08
N GLY A 632 25.88 1.15 6.27
CA GLY A 632 27.21 0.52 6.30
C GLY A 632 27.45 -0.57 5.25
N GLU A 633 26.48 -0.86 4.38
CA GLU A 633 26.62 -1.84 3.30
C GLU A 633 26.85 -1.16 1.94
N ALA A 634 28.06 -1.26 1.38
CA ALA A 634 28.36 -0.71 0.05
C ALA A 634 27.56 -1.42 -1.05
N ILE A 635 27.11 -0.67 -2.08
CA ILE A 635 26.50 -1.27 -3.27
C ILE A 635 27.60 -1.62 -4.27
N ALA A 636 27.70 -2.92 -4.61
CA ALA A 636 28.73 -3.41 -5.53
C ALA A 636 28.64 -2.76 -6.91
N THR A 637 27.45 -2.80 -7.54
CA THR A 637 27.24 -2.20 -8.86
C THR A 637 25.82 -1.67 -9.01
N ILE A 638 25.70 -0.49 -9.61
CA ILE A 638 24.47 0.03 -10.20
C ILE A 638 24.71 0.20 -11.69
N GLN A 639 23.84 -0.32 -12.53
CA GLN A 639 23.88 -0.09 -13.98
C GLN A 639 22.53 0.46 -14.43
N ALA A 640 22.56 1.44 -15.33
CA ALA A 640 21.37 1.98 -15.97
C ALA A 640 21.69 2.32 -17.43
N SER A 641 20.73 2.13 -18.31
CA SER A 641 20.83 2.54 -19.71
C SER A 641 19.45 2.98 -20.19
N GLY A 642 19.39 3.88 -21.15
CA GLY A 642 18.11 4.44 -21.54
C GLY A 642 18.16 5.30 -22.78
N GLY A 643 17.00 5.89 -23.07
CA GLY A 643 16.71 6.63 -24.29
C GLY A 643 15.81 7.84 -24.02
N GLY A 644 15.82 8.81 -24.94
CA GLY A 644 14.92 9.96 -24.96
C GLY A 644 15.26 11.11 -24.01
N LEU A 645 16.51 11.17 -23.53
CA LEU A 645 17.00 12.37 -22.87
C LEU A 645 16.99 13.55 -23.86
N THR A 646 16.46 14.69 -23.43
CA THR A 646 16.42 15.91 -24.25
C THR A 646 17.75 16.67 -24.23
N ALA A 647 18.59 16.42 -23.22
CA ALA A 647 19.88 17.06 -22.99
C ALA A 647 20.88 16.06 -22.41
N PRO A 648 22.20 16.23 -22.65
CA PRO A 648 22.84 17.32 -23.39
C PRO A 648 22.79 17.11 -24.92
N ALA A 649 22.62 18.19 -25.70
CA ALA A 649 22.92 18.25 -27.14
C ALA A 649 22.31 17.17 -28.07
N GLY A 650 21.05 16.76 -27.86
CA GLY A 650 20.39 15.82 -28.78
C GLY A 650 20.95 14.39 -28.72
N MET A 651 21.49 14.00 -27.57
CA MET A 651 21.98 12.65 -27.26
C MET A 651 20.87 11.84 -26.56
N PRO A 652 19.94 11.21 -27.29
CA PRO A 652 18.81 10.52 -26.68
C PRO A 652 19.25 9.34 -25.82
N ASN A 653 20.36 8.67 -26.15
CA ASN A 653 20.75 7.44 -25.49
C ASN A 653 21.73 7.72 -24.36
N PHE A 654 21.67 6.93 -23.30
CA PHE A 654 22.66 6.97 -22.22
C PHE A 654 22.91 5.60 -21.62
N GLU A 655 24.05 5.50 -20.93
CA GLU A 655 24.46 4.37 -20.12
C GLU A 655 25.26 4.89 -18.93
N ALA A 656 24.99 4.35 -17.75
CA ALA A 656 25.71 4.63 -16.52
C ALA A 656 25.99 3.32 -15.80
N ARG A 657 27.18 3.22 -15.20
CA ARG A 657 27.62 2.14 -14.35
C ARG A 657 28.42 2.72 -13.20
N ILE A 658 27.95 2.49 -11.99
CA ILE A 658 28.60 2.90 -10.75
C ILE A 658 29.07 1.64 -10.04
N GLU A 659 30.33 1.58 -9.65
CA GLU A 659 30.92 0.45 -8.93
C GLU A 659 31.41 0.90 -7.55
N HIS A 660 31.15 0.08 -6.54
CA HIS A 660 31.48 0.33 -5.13
C HIS A 660 30.92 1.67 -4.66
N LEU A 661 29.59 1.81 -4.71
CA LEU A 661 28.92 2.98 -4.14
C LEU A 661 29.11 2.96 -2.61
N PRO A 662 29.51 4.08 -1.99
CA PRO A 662 29.68 4.17 -0.55
C PRO A 662 28.35 3.98 0.18
N SER A 663 28.43 3.74 1.49
CA SER A 663 27.23 3.49 2.27
C SER A 663 26.36 4.72 2.51
N HIS A 664 26.89 5.92 2.29
CA HIS A 664 26.13 7.17 2.37
C HIS A 664 26.51 8.06 1.19
N LEU A 665 25.49 8.52 0.46
CA LEU A 665 25.63 9.47 -0.63
C LEU A 665 24.57 10.57 -0.51
N THR A 666 24.98 11.83 -0.63
CA THR A 666 24.08 12.94 -0.92
C THR A 666 24.34 13.51 -2.32
N LEU A 667 23.30 13.55 -3.16
CA LEU A 667 23.31 14.18 -4.48
C LEU A 667 22.37 15.39 -4.46
N THR A 668 22.88 16.59 -4.68
CA THR A 668 22.05 17.80 -4.81
C THR A 668 21.90 18.17 -6.27
N LEU A 669 20.67 18.12 -6.78
CA LEU A 669 20.32 18.48 -8.15
C LEU A 669 19.81 19.93 -8.20
N PRO A 670 20.36 20.78 -9.06
CA PRO A 670 19.96 22.18 -9.15
C PRO A 670 18.57 22.34 -9.79
N GLN A 671 17.88 23.44 -9.47
CA GLN A 671 16.66 23.81 -10.17
C GLN A 671 17.02 24.49 -11.50
N GLY A 672 17.16 23.70 -12.58
CA GLY A 672 17.49 24.21 -13.90
C GLY A 672 18.99 24.17 -14.19
N THR A 673 19.57 25.28 -14.69
CA THR A 673 21.00 25.40 -15.00
C THR A 673 21.78 25.65 -13.72
N GLY A 674 22.40 24.60 -13.19
CA GLY A 674 23.34 24.70 -12.07
C GLY A 674 24.19 23.45 -12.00
N ASN A 675 24.94 23.32 -10.91
CA ASN A 675 25.80 22.16 -10.70
C ASN A 675 25.08 21.13 -9.84
N ALA A 676 25.14 19.87 -10.26
CA ALA A 676 24.84 18.73 -9.43
C ALA A 676 26.03 18.49 -8.49
N THR A 677 25.83 18.58 -7.18
CA THR A 677 26.88 18.25 -6.21
C THR A 677 26.72 16.84 -5.68
N PHE A 678 27.84 16.18 -5.45
CA PHE A 678 27.98 14.81 -5.01
C PHE A 678 28.86 14.81 -3.75
N ASP A 679 28.32 14.30 -2.64
CA ASP A 679 29.01 14.17 -1.35
C ASP A 679 28.98 12.70 -0.90
N ALA A 680 30.15 12.06 -0.86
CA ALA A 680 30.33 10.67 -0.44
C ALA A 680 30.60 10.51 1.07
N HIS A 681 30.46 11.58 1.86
CA HIS A 681 30.58 11.57 3.33
C HIS A 681 31.91 10.98 3.84
N GLY A 682 33.00 11.21 3.11
CA GLY A 682 34.36 10.79 3.47
C GLY A 682 34.78 9.41 2.96
N ASP A 683 33.93 8.74 2.17
CA ASP A 683 34.28 7.54 1.40
C ASP A 683 34.45 7.87 -0.10
N HIS A 684 34.74 6.88 -0.94
CA HIS A 684 34.92 7.07 -2.38
C HIS A 684 34.05 6.09 -3.17
N ILE A 685 33.48 6.55 -4.29
CA ILE A 685 32.97 5.63 -5.31
C ILE A 685 34.15 4.98 -6.02
N GLY A 686 34.17 3.64 -6.06
CA GLY A 686 35.22 2.91 -6.78
C GLY A 686 35.33 3.31 -8.25
N ARG A 687 34.20 3.39 -8.97
CA ARG A 687 34.15 3.88 -10.35
C ARG A 687 32.80 4.48 -10.72
N VAL A 688 32.80 5.58 -11.47
CA VAL A 688 31.63 6.08 -12.21
C VAL A 688 31.95 6.06 -13.69
N TYR A 689 31.24 5.23 -14.44
CA TYR A 689 31.17 5.27 -15.88
C TYR A 689 29.80 5.84 -16.28
N ALA A 690 29.78 6.90 -17.05
CA ALA A 690 28.57 7.50 -17.59
C ALA A 690 28.83 7.95 -19.03
N GLN A 691 27.87 7.72 -19.90
CA GLN A 691 27.98 8.12 -21.30
C GLN A 691 26.60 8.45 -21.87
N ALA A 692 26.51 9.53 -22.63
CA ALA A 692 25.36 9.87 -23.47
C ALA A 692 25.79 9.92 -24.95
N TRP A 693 24.91 9.53 -25.89
CA TRP A 693 25.22 9.60 -27.33
C TRP A 693 23.99 9.76 -28.22
N GLY A 694 24.17 10.49 -29.33
CA GLY A 694 23.24 10.57 -30.46
C GLY A 694 23.63 9.71 -31.66
N GLY A 695 24.94 9.45 -31.83
CA GLY A 695 25.50 8.65 -32.92
C GLY A 695 26.00 7.28 -32.47
N SER A 696 27.31 7.06 -32.58
CA SER A 696 27.96 5.83 -32.08
C SER A 696 28.40 6.01 -30.63
N LYS A 697 28.33 4.93 -29.85
CA LYS A 697 28.92 4.89 -28.51
C LYS A 697 30.44 4.98 -28.60
N ALA A 698 31.05 5.81 -27.78
CA ALA A 698 32.50 5.88 -27.63
C ALA A 698 33.07 4.57 -27.08
N ALA A 699 34.23 4.16 -27.59
CA ALA A 699 35.00 3.06 -27.02
C ALA A 699 35.82 3.58 -25.84
N VAL A 700 35.48 3.15 -24.63
CA VAL A 700 36.10 3.63 -23.39
C VAL A 700 36.81 2.46 -22.70
N ASP A 701 38.11 2.61 -22.46
CA ASP A 701 38.88 1.66 -21.67
C ASP A 701 38.43 1.76 -20.20
N ALA A 702 37.92 0.66 -19.66
CA ALA A 702 37.41 0.61 -18.29
C ALA A 702 38.47 0.93 -17.22
N THR A 703 39.75 0.77 -17.56
CA THR A 703 40.89 0.92 -16.64
C THR A 703 41.50 2.31 -16.62
N ARG A 704 41.06 3.22 -17.50
CA ARG A 704 41.60 4.58 -17.61
C ARG A 704 40.57 5.62 -17.20
N GLN A 705 41.03 6.64 -16.48
CA GLN A 705 40.18 7.80 -16.25
C GLN A 705 40.04 8.56 -17.58
N ARG A 706 38.82 8.90 -17.97
CA ARG A 706 38.55 9.58 -19.23
C ARG A 706 37.36 10.52 -19.13
N LEU A 707 37.52 11.73 -19.65
CA LEU A 707 36.45 12.67 -19.93
C LEU A 707 36.45 12.98 -21.42
N GLU A 708 35.32 12.79 -22.09
CA GLU A 708 35.23 13.08 -23.51
C GLU A 708 33.92 13.79 -23.84
N PHE A 709 34.00 14.91 -24.54
CA PHE A 709 32.88 15.63 -25.11
C PHE A 709 33.09 15.74 -26.62
N VAL A 710 32.19 15.19 -27.41
CA VAL A 710 32.18 15.33 -28.87
C VAL A 710 30.80 15.82 -29.26
N ASP A 711 30.73 17.08 -29.66
CA ASP A 711 29.48 17.78 -29.94
C ASP A 711 28.63 17.01 -30.97
N GLY A 712 27.33 16.90 -30.68
CA GLY A 712 26.36 16.10 -31.43
C GLY A 712 26.62 14.59 -31.51
N GLN A 713 27.74 14.06 -30.98
CA GLN A 713 28.06 12.63 -31.03
C GLN A 713 27.88 11.95 -29.68
N HIS A 714 28.71 12.30 -28.69
CA HIS A 714 28.70 11.69 -27.36
C HIS A 714 29.36 12.54 -26.27
N VAL A 715 28.97 12.26 -25.03
CA VAL A 715 29.70 12.66 -23.81
C VAL A 715 30.05 11.39 -23.04
N VAL A 716 31.24 11.32 -22.45
CA VAL A 716 31.72 10.21 -21.62
C VAL A 716 32.39 10.77 -20.38
N ALA A 717 32.10 10.15 -19.24
CA ALA A 717 32.90 10.20 -18.04
C ALA A 717 33.21 8.76 -17.58
N ASN A 718 34.47 8.43 -17.43
CA ASN A 718 34.93 7.21 -16.77
C ASN A 718 35.91 7.64 -15.68
N LEU A 719 35.47 7.68 -14.44
CA LEU A 719 36.22 8.25 -13.32
C LEU A 719 36.41 7.17 -12.26
N LEU A 720 37.60 7.13 -11.64
CA LEU A 720 38.01 6.08 -10.70
C LEU A 720 38.34 6.68 -9.33
N GLY A 721 37.78 6.10 -8.26
CA GLY A 721 38.02 6.52 -6.88
C GLY A 721 37.52 7.94 -6.62
N ILE A 722 36.23 8.20 -6.85
CA ILE A 722 35.64 9.55 -6.77
C ILE A 722 35.22 9.84 -5.34
N GLY A 723 35.82 10.84 -4.71
CA GLY A 723 35.38 11.43 -3.44
C GLY A 723 34.25 12.44 -3.68
N ASN A 724 34.37 13.63 -3.11
CA ASN A 724 33.39 14.70 -3.33
C ASN A 724 33.54 15.31 -4.73
N ALA A 725 32.43 15.53 -5.43
CA ALA A 725 32.46 16.04 -6.80
C ALA A 725 31.31 17.01 -7.08
N GLU A 726 31.50 17.90 -8.05
CA GLU A 726 30.50 18.86 -8.50
C GLU A 726 30.52 18.90 -10.03
N PHE A 727 29.34 18.71 -10.64
CA PHE A 727 29.16 18.57 -12.08
C PHE A 727 28.15 19.59 -12.59
N GLY A 728 28.57 20.55 -13.40
CA GLY A 728 27.72 21.55 -14.05
C GLY A 728 27.61 21.36 -15.55
N THR A 729 26.38 21.32 -16.07
CA THR A 729 26.10 21.35 -17.52
C THR A 729 25.22 22.53 -17.93
N GLY A 730 24.92 23.41 -16.96
CA GLY A 730 23.97 24.50 -17.13
C GLY A 730 24.59 25.74 -17.77
N ALA A 731 24.76 25.71 -19.09
CA ALA A 731 25.35 26.74 -19.95
C ALA A 731 26.87 26.92 -19.78
N ASP A 732 27.58 27.08 -20.91
CA ASP A 732 29.02 27.37 -21.01
C ASP A 732 29.48 28.23 -19.81
N PRO A 733 30.37 27.75 -18.92
CA PRO A 733 31.25 26.55 -18.90
C PRO A 733 30.66 25.12 -18.82
N ILE A 734 31.41 24.12 -19.32
CA ILE A 734 31.40 22.78 -18.68
C ILE A 734 32.23 22.89 -17.39
N HIS A 735 31.56 22.78 -16.24
CA HIS A 735 32.18 22.86 -14.92
C HIS A 735 32.33 21.46 -14.32
N LEU A 736 33.55 21.05 -14.04
CA LEU A 736 33.83 19.74 -13.47
C LEU A 736 34.82 19.87 -12.31
N SER A 737 34.31 19.81 -11.09
CA SER A 737 35.12 19.75 -9.87
C SER A 737 35.11 18.34 -9.31
N TYR A 738 36.27 17.80 -8.98
CA TYR A 738 36.36 16.42 -8.53
C TYR A 738 37.51 16.19 -7.55
N ASP A 739 37.31 15.17 -6.72
CA ASP A 739 38.33 14.46 -5.97
C ASP A 739 38.43 13.05 -6.58
N ILE A 740 39.53 12.74 -7.29
CA ILE A 740 39.74 11.43 -7.94
C ILE A 740 41.09 10.85 -7.56
N SER A 741 41.23 9.53 -7.73
CA SER A 741 42.52 8.84 -7.56
C SER A 741 43.62 9.40 -8.47
N ASN A 742 44.88 9.29 -8.05
CA ASN A 742 46.09 9.73 -8.75
C ASN A 742 46.35 9.08 -10.13
N ALA A 743 45.42 8.30 -10.68
CA ALA A 743 45.57 7.75 -12.02
C ALA A 743 45.46 8.86 -13.07
N PRO A 744 46.21 8.81 -14.19
CA PRO A 744 46.12 9.84 -15.22
C PRO A 744 44.71 10.00 -15.78
N LEU A 745 44.28 11.25 -15.98
CA LEU A 745 43.00 11.62 -16.57
C LEU A 745 43.18 12.00 -18.04
N ASP A 746 42.70 11.13 -18.93
CA ASP A 746 42.62 11.43 -20.36
C ASP A 746 41.42 12.38 -20.59
N TYR A 747 41.59 13.45 -21.36
CA TYR A 747 40.48 14.31 -21.77
C TYR A 747 40.41 14.50 -23.28
N LYS A 748 39.21 14.73 -23.80
CA LYS A 748 38.96 15.07 -25.21
C LYS A 748 37.75 15.97 -25.35
N VAL A 749 37.87 17.06 -26.11
CA VAL A 749 36.81 18.05 -26.36
C VAL A 749 36.80 18.37 -27.85
N VAL A 750 35.70 18.04 -28.51
CA VAL A 750 35.49 18.29 -29.93
C VAL A 750 34.21 19.10 -30.11
N THR A 751 34.32 20.37 -30.50
CA THR A 751 33.18 21.30 -30.65
C THR A 751 33.41 22.23 -31.85
N GLY A 752 32.59 22.16 -32.89
CA GLY A 752 32.81 22.97 -34.10
C GLY A 752 34.22 22.78 -34.67
N ASP A 753 35.04 23.84 -34.66
CA ASP A 753 36.42 23.81 -35.13
C ASP A 753 37.47 23.45 -34.05
N ILE A 754 37.02 23.04 -32.86
CA ILE A 754 37.90 22.59 -31.77
C ILE A 754 37.95 21.06 -31.78
N ASP A 755 39.15 20.47 -31.75
CA ASP A 755 39.43 19.06 -31.48
C ASP A 755 40.67 18.99 -30.58
N LEU A 756 40.47 19.12 -29.28
CA LEU A 756 41.52 19.07 -28.26
C LEU A 756 41.48 17.73 -27.53
N HIS A 757 42.63 17.13 -27.31
CA HIS A 757 42.78 15.95 -26.46
C HIS A 757 44.07 16.02 -25.65
N GLY A 758 44.12 15.26 -24.57
CA GLY A 758 45.22 15.39 -23.63
C GLY A 758 45.17 14.41 -22.48
N THR A 759 46.18 14.52 -21.62
CA THR A 759 46.32 13.73 -20.40
C THR A 759 46.75 14.65 -19.27
N ILE A 760 46.19 14.43 -18.08
CA ILE A 760 46.59 15.09 -16.84
C ILE A 760 47.21 14.00 -15.97
N SER A 761 48.50 14.11 -15.68
CA SER A 761 49.24 13.15 -14.84
C SER A 761 49.18 13.55 -13.36
N ASP A 762 49.06 12.57 -12.46
CA ASP A 762 48.86 12.78 -11.01
C ASP A 762 47.79 13.85 -10.70
N PRO A 763 46.53 13.67 -11.18
CA PRO A 763 45.50 14.64 -10.93
C PRO A 763 45.29 14.79 -9.41
N GLN A 764 45.56 15.99 -8.90
CA GLN A 764 45.18 16.40 -7.54
C GLN A 764 43.71 16.84 -7.54
N PRO A 765 43.00 16.79 -6.39
CA PRO A 765 41.62 17.27 -6.28
C PRO A 765 41.49 18.70 -6.79
N ALA A 766 40.73 18.88 -7.86
CA ALA A 766 40.70 20.13 -8.61
C ALA A 766 39.39 20.35 -9.37
N THR A 767 39.13 21.62 -9.62
CA THR A 767 38.14 22.12 -10.56
C THR A 767 38.81 22.31 -11.92
N ILE A 768 38.25 21.66 -12.93
CA ILE A 768 38.54 21.89 -14.34
C ILE A 768 37.31 22.55 -14.95
N ASP A 769 37.45 23.80 -15.36
CA ASP A 769 36.47 24.44 -16.23
C ASP A 769 36.98 24.36 -17.65
N ILE A 770 36.17 23.84 -18.57
CA ILE A 770 36.44 23.93 -19.99
C ILE A 770 35.29 24.70 -20.62
N ASN A 771 35.60 25.88 -21.15
CA ASN A 771 34.64 26.74 -21.82
C ASN A 771 34.99 26.75 -23.30
N PRO A 772 34.39 25.87 -24.11
CA PRO A 772 34.29 26.12 -25.53
C PRO A 772 33.44 27.38 -25.67
N LEU A 773 34.00 28.45 -26.19
CA LEU A 773 33.27 29.71 -26.33
C LEU A 773 32.50 29.67 -27.64
N GLU A 774 31.19 29.51 -27.54
CA GLU A 774 30.31 29.64 -28.70
C GLU A 774 30.13 31.11 -29.10
N VAL A 775 30.14 31.33 -30.41
CA VAL A 775 30.29 32.61 -31.10
C VAL A 775 29.25 33.66 -30.65
N ALA A 776 29.67 34.63 -29.84
CA ALA A 776 28.94 35.88 -29.68
C ALA A 776 29.13 36.75 -30.95
N THR A 777 28.34 36.50 -31.99
CA THR A 777 28.12 37.36 -33.17
C THR A 777 29.29 37.74 -34.10
N GLU A 778 30.56 37.46 -33.81
CA GLU A 778 31.71 37.98 -34.59
C GLU A 778 32.68 36.93 -35.17
N GLY A 779 32.34 35.64 -35.21
CA GLY A 779 33.17 34.61 -35.85
C GLY A 779 34.45 34.21 -35.10
N GLN A 780 34.52 34.52 -33.80
CA GLN A 780 35.62 34.13 -32.92
C GLN A 780 35.40 32.72 -32.36
N SER A 781 36.43 31.88 -32.38
CA SER A 781 36.46 30.56 -31.75
C SER A 781 37.59 30.49 -30.74
N GLY A 782 37.32 29.96 -29.54
CA GLY A 782 38.32 29.83 -28.49
C GLY A 782 37.92 28.85 -27.41
N VAL A 783 38.91 28.41 -26.63
CA VAL A 783 38.75 27.54 -25.46
C VAL A 783 39.46 28.19 -24.29
N THR A 784 38.75 28.36 -23.19
CA THR A 784 39.39 28.60 -21.89
C THR A 784 39.34 27.33 -21.08
N ALA A 785 40.50 26.85 -20.64
CA ALA A 785 40.62 25.76 -19.68
C ALA A 785 41.18 26.34 -18.38
N SER A 786 40.37 26.45 -17.33
CA SER A 786 40.88 26.81 -16.00
C SER A 786 41.03 25.58 -15.14
N TYR A 787 42.22 25.44 -14.57
CA TYR A 787 42.55 24.44 -13.56
C TYR A 787 42.70 25.14 -12.21
N GLN A 788 41.90 24.73 -11.23
CA GLN A 788 41.99 25.22 -9.85
C GLN A 788 41.98 24.05 -8.88
N VAL A 789 43.08 23.80 -8.20
CA VAL A 789 43.11 22.93 -7.04
C VAL A 789 42.26 23.52 -5.93
N THR A 790 41.41 22.69 -5.34
CA THR A 790 40.55 23.11 -4.23
C THR A 790 41.42 23.36 -2.98
N PRO A 791 41.48 24.59 -2.44
CA PRO A 791 42.32 24.89 -1.28
C PRO A 791 41.97 24.01 -0.08
N GLY A 792 42.96 23.30 0.47
CA GLY A 792 42.81 22.45 1.66
C GLY A 792 42.53 20.96 1.40
N LEU A 793 42.29 20.55 0.14
CA LEU A 793 42.14 19.14 -0.24
C LEU A 793 43.37 18.56 -0.94
N ALA A 794 44.29 19.39 -1.44
CA ALA A 794 45.51 18.90 -2.06
C ALA A 794 46.46 18.25 -1.06
N THR A 795 47.08 17.15 -1.50
CA THR A 795 48.27 16.61 -0.85
C THR A 795 49.52 17.25 -1.47
N GLY A 796 50.29 18.00 -0.68
CA GLY A 796 51.49 18.70 -1.18
C GLY A 796 51.27 20.19 -1.48
N ASP A 797 51.97 20.74 -2.47
CA ASP A 797 51.82 22.15 -2.90
C ASP A 797 50.64 22.36 -3.86
N GLY A 798 49.89 21.28 -4.16
CA GLY A 798 48.78 21.30 -5.12
C GLY A 798 49.25 21.47 -6.56
N SER A 799 50.50 21.10 -6.88
CA SER A 799 50.95 21.12 -8.27
C SER A 799 50.51 19.88 -9.05
N ILE A 800 50.29 20.04 -10.35
CA ILE A 800 50.19 18.91 -11.30
C ILE A 800 51.58 18.69 -11.91
N ASP A 801 51.96 17.42 -12.04
CA ASP A 801 53.17 16.99 -12.72
C ASP A 801 53.20 17.43 -14.19
N GLU A 802 52.16 17.11 -14.96
CA GLU A 802 52.09 17.38 -16.41
C GLU A 802 50.65 17.41 -16.95
N ILE A 803 50.30 18.43 -17.74
CA ILE A 803 49.16 18.46 -18.66
C ILE A 803 49.70 18.42 -20.09
N THR A 804 49.24 17.47 -20.90
CA THR A 804 49.49 17.44 -22.35
C THR A 804 48.26 17.94 -23.10
N LEU A 805 48.43 18.90 -24.02
CA LEU A 805 47.41 19.43 -24.90
C LEU A 805 47.81 19.17 -26.35
N THR A 806 47.12 18.27 -27.03
CA THR A 806 47.33 17.95 -28.44
C THR A 806 46.01 18.11 -29.19
N GLY A 807 46.00 18.77 -30.35
CA GLY A 807 44.76 18.98 -31.08
C GLY A 807 44.74 20.17 -32.02
N SER A 808 43.55 20.55 -32.46
CA SER A 808 43.34 21.75 -33.27
C SER A 808 42.28 22.67 -32.68
N ILE A 809 42.43 23.97 -32.93
CA ILE A 809 41.44 25.01 -32.65
C ILE A 809 41.38 25.83 -33.94
N GLY A 810 40.22 25.93 -34.58
CA GLY A 810 40.12 26.61 -35.87
C GLY A 810 41.06 25.98 -36.90
N ASN A 811 41.92 26.82 -37.47
CA ASN A 811 42.99 26.38 -38.37
C ASN A 811 44.31 26.10 -37.66
N ALA A 812 44.42 26.27 -36.34
CA ALA A 812 45.66 26.06 -35.59
C ALA A 812 45.78 24.63 -35.06
N TYR A 813 46.99 24.08 -35.04
CA TYR A 813 47.34 22.83 -34.36
C TYR A 813 48.24 23.13 -33.17
N LEU A 814 48.06 22.35 -32.11
CA LEU A 814 48.76 22.43 -30.84
C LEU A 814 49.26 21.03 -30.48
N ASP A 815 50.50 20.92 -30.05
CA ASP A 815 51.05 19.74 -29.36
C ASP A 815 51.99 20.21 -28.27
N THR A 816 51.45 20.43 -27.07
CA THR A 816 52.17 21.05 -25.96
C THR A 816 52.05 20.22 -24.68
N SER A 817 53.09 20.29 -23.86
CA SER A 817 53.17 19.69 -22.53
C SER A 817 53.55 20.78 -21.54
N ILE A 818 52.78 20.89 -20.47
CA ILE A 818 52.95 21.88 -19.42
C ILE A 818 53.23 21.11 -18.13
N LYS A 819 54.39 21.30 -17.53
CA LYS A 819 54.83 20.62 -16.30
C LYS A 819 54.87 21.55 -15.11
N HIS A 820 54.78 20.97 -13.91
CA HIS A 820 54.87 21.70 -12.63
C HIS A 820 53.82 22.82 -12.52
N ILE A 821 52.59 22.51 -12.92
CA ILE A 821 51.50 23.47 -12.95
C ILE A 821 51.09 23.81 -11.53
N PRO A 822 51.00 25.08 -11.13
CA PRO A 822 50.60 25.44 -9.77
C PRO A 822 49.13 25.10 -9.50
N ALA A 823 48.76 25.17 -8.22
CA ALA A 823 47.41 24.97 -7.71
C ALA A 823 46.32 25.83 -8.38
N SER A 824 46.65 26.85 -9.18
CA SER A 824 45.67 27.57 -9.99
C SER A 824 46.32 28.08 -11.26
N LEU A 825 45.88 27.59 -12.42
CA LEU A 825 46.36 27.99 -13.74
C LEU A 825 45.17 28.09 -14.71
N ASP A 826 44.98 29.26 -15.30
CA ASP A 826 44.13 29.41 -16.48
C ASP A 826 44.98 29.27 -17.73
N VAL A 827 44.52 28.45 -18.66
CA VAL A 827 45.04 28.34 -20.03
C VAL A 827 43.98 28.88 -20.97
N CYS A 828 44.27 29.98 -21.66
CA CYS A 828 43.39 30.55 -22.67
C CYS A 828 43.97 30.28 -24.06
N LEU A 829 43.16 29.71 -24.95
CA LEU A 829 43.51 29.45 -26.34
C LEU A 829 42.46 30.12 -27.24
N ALA A 830 42.87 31.01 -28.15
CA ALA A 830 41.95 31.69 -29.05
C ALA A 830 42.49 31.75 -30.48
N THR A 831 41.59 31.58 -31.46
CA THR A 831 41.85 31.81 -32.89
C THR A 831 41.00 32.98 -33.35
N THR A 832 41.64 34.05 -33.81
CA THR A 832 41.10 35.39 -34.13
C THR A 832 40.62 36.26 -32.97
N ILE A 833 40.69 37.58 -33.25
CA ILE A 833 40.51 38.74 -32.37
C ILE A 833 39.25 38.62 -31.52
N GLY A 834 39.40 38.30 -30.23
CA GLY A 834 38.32 38.38 -29.25
C GLY A 834 38.81 38.90 -27.90
N PRO A 835 37.95 39.54 -27.08
CA PRO A 835 38.30 39.96 -25.71
C PRO A 835 38.67 38.79 -24.78
N ILE A 836 38.53 37.56 -25.26
CA ILE A 836 38.53 36.30 -24.51
C ILE A 836 39.87 36.01 -23.83
N CYS A 837 41.01 36.26 -24.48
CA CYS A 837 42.34 36.14 -23.87
C CYS A 837 42.97 37.50 -23.56
N LYS A 838 42.20 38.59 -23.63
CA LYS A 838 42.75 39.94 -23.48
C LYS A 838 43.04 40.18 -21.99
N PRO A 839 44.31 40.36 -21.57
CA PRO A 839 44.59 40.79 -20.21
C PRO A 839 43.88 42.14 -19.96
N SER A 840 43.48 42.38 -18.72
CA SER A 840 43.02 43.71 -18.27
C SER A 840 44.07 44.81 -18.49
N TYR A 841 45.31 44.42 -18.80
CA TYR A 841 46.43 45.28 -19.13
C TYR A 841 46.97 44.99 -20.55
N VAL A 842 46.22 45.37 -21.58
CA VAL A 842 46.86 45.79 -22.83
C VAL A 842 47.17 47.28 -22.66
N PRO A 843 48.42 47.76 -22.82
CA PRO A 843 48.71 49.19 -22.75
C PRO A 843 47.80 49.91 -23.74
N ALA A 844 46.78 50.60 -23.23
CA ALA A 844 45.96 51.46 -24.06
C ALA A 844 46.87 52.56 -24.57
N THR A 845 47.28 52.45 -25.83
CA THR A 845 48.13 53.38 -26.58
C THR A 845 49.55 53.57 -26.00
N ALA A 846 50.47 52.69 -26.37
CA ALA A 846 51.86 53.12 -26.57
C ALA A 846 51.86 54.11 -27.76
N THR A 847 51.94 55.40 -27.45
CA THR A 847 52.03 56.57 -28.35
C THR A 847 52.19 56.27 -29.85
N GLY A 848 51.07 56.15 -30.57
CA GLY A 848 51.03 56.26 -32.04
C GLY A 848 51.15 54.98 -32.89
N ARG A 849 51.25 53.78 -32.31
CA ARG A 849 51.13 52.52 -33.07
C ARG A 849 49.97 51.68 -32.55
N THR A 850 49.03 51.35 -33.43
CA THR A 850 48.05 50.28 -33.21
C THR A 850 48.82 48.96 -33.15
N VAL A 851 48.75 48.29 -32.00
CA VAL A 851 49.10 46.87 -31.90
C VAL A 851 48.02 46.14 -32.69
N PHE A 852 48.42 45.44 -33.77
CA PHE A 852 47.50 44.61 -34.56
C PHE A 852 47.16 43.36 -33.77
N ASP A 853 45.92 42.90 -33.93
CA ASP A 853 45.39 41.79 -33.16
C ASP A 853 45.87 40.44 -33.75
N PRO A 854 46.11 39.44 -32.90
CA PRO A 854 46.73 38.19 -33.30
C PRO A 854 45.75 37.20 -33.98
N ASP A 855 46.25 36.37 -34.92
CA ASP A 855 45.45 35.29 -35.53
C ASP A 855 45.27 34.08 -34.60
N PHE A 856 46.22 33.88 -33.67
CA PHE A 856 46.17 32.89 -32.59
C PHE A 856 46.77 33.49 -31.32
N ALA A 857 46.26 33.11 -30.15
CA ALA A 857 46.87 33.45 -28.87
C ALA A 857 46.75 32.28 -27.88
N MET A 858 47.84 31.98 -27.17
CA MET A 858 47.87 31.05 -26.04
C MET A 858 48.39 31.79 -24.83
N HIS A 859 47.61 31.87 -23.75
CA HIS A 859 47.98 32.57 -22.52
C HIS A 859 47.93 31.62 -21.31
N PHE A 860 48.87 31.84 -20.39
CA PHE A 860 48.96 31.14 -19.11
C PHE A 860 48.82 32.14 -17.97
N PHE A 861 47.82 31.98 -17.11
CA PHE A 861 47.60 32.87 -15.96
C PHE A 861 47.55 32.09 -14.65
N PRO A 862 48.56 32.21 -13.77
CA PRO A 862 48.41 31.75 -12.40
C PRO A 862 47.35 32.63 -11.71
N ARG A 863 46.21 32.07 -11.31
CA ARG A 863 45.21 32.82 -10.52
C ARG A 863 45.73 33.00 -9.09
N ASN A 864 45.53 34.20 -8.53
CA ASN A 864 45.79 34.52 -7.13
C ASN A 864 47.27 34.51 -6.71
N LEU A 865 48.12 35.30 -7.40
CA LEU A 865 49.48 35.63 -6.98
C LEU A 865 49.52 36.57 -5.75
N ALA A 866 48.68 36.35 -4.74
CA ALA A 866 48.69 37.10 -3.48
C ALA A 866 49.96 36.85 -2.62
N GLY A 867 51.14 36.80 -3.25
CA GLY A 867 52.46 36.69 -2.63
C GLY A 867 53.13 35.32 -2.71
N ASN A 868 52.44 34.27 -3.15
CA ASN A 868 52.99 32.91 -3.19
C ASN A 868 53.40 32.52 -4.61
N VAL A 869 54.63 32.85 -4.98
CA VAL A 869 55.26 32.36 -6.22
C VAL A 869 55.47 30.84 -6.08
N PRO A 870 55.09 30.02 -7.08
CA PRO A 870 55.36 28.58 -7.05
C PRO A 870 56.85 28.32 -6.78
N SER A 871 57.17 27.37 -5.89
CA SER A 871 58.57 27.01 -5.60
C SER A 871 59.26 26.42 -6.82
N THR A 872 58.50 25.66 -7.62
CA THR A 872 58.93 25.02 -8.87
C THR A 872 58.37 25.81 -10.06
N PRO A 873 59.19 26.20 -11.05
CA PRO A 873 58.70 26.87 -12.26
C PRO A 873 57.80 25.97 -13.11
N VAL A 874 56.77 26.55 -13.71
CA VAL A 874 55.98 25.93 -14.79
C VAL A 874 56.89 25.75 -16.00
N VAL A 875 56.93 24.55 -16.59
CA VAL A 875 57.74 24.27 -17.78
C VAL A 875 56.84 23.92 -18.96
N VAL A 876 56.86 24.73 -20.01
CA VAL A 876 56.15 24.47 -21.27
C VAL A 876 57.11 23.90 -22.30
N ASN A 877 56.72 22.81 -22.92
CA ASN A 877 57.34 22.22 -24.11
C ASN A 877 56.28 22.08 -25.19
N GLY A 878 56.65 22.15 -26.46
CA GLY A 878 55.74 21.75 -27.52
C GLY A 878 55.89 22.48 -28.83
N LEU A 879 54.91 22.27 -29.70
CA LEU A 879 54.82 22.79 -31.04
C LEU A 879 53.43 23.41 -31.25
N VAL A 880 53.40 24.63 -31.79
CA VAL A 880 52.17 25.34 -32.15
C VAL A 880 52.24 25.73 -33.62
N CYS A 881 51.22 25.40 -34.40
CA CYS A 881 51.14 25.72 -35.83
C CYS A 881 49.84 26.48 -36.12
N PRO A 882 49.85 27.82 -36.13
CA PRO A 882 48.63 28.62 -36.24
C PRO A 882 47.87 28.46 -37.57
N GLU A 883 48.54 28.00 -38.62
CA GLU A 883 47.99 27.94 -39.99
C GLU A 883 47.60 26.53 -40.45
N THR A 884 47.76 25.51 -39.60
CA THR A 884 47.29 24.18 -39.94
C THR A 884 46.76 23.41 -38.76
N SER A 885 45.60 22.77 -38.94
CA SER A 885 45.03 21.81 -37.99
C SER A 885 45.62 20.40 -38.11
N ASN A 886 46.54 20.16 -39.05
CA ASN A 886 47.08 18.83 -39.32
C ASN A 886 48.45 18.65 -38.66
N ALA A 887 48.53 17.69 -37.71
CA ALA A 887 49.75 17.32 -37.01
C ALA A 887 50.95 17.00 -37.92
N GLY A 888 50.71 16.23 -38.99
CA GLY A 888 51.74 15.83 -39.94
C GLY A 888 52.32 17.02 -40.69
N ASN A 889 51.46 17.97 -41.10
CA ASN A 889 51.91 19.21 -41.73
C ASN A 889 52.62 20.14 -40.73
N CYS A 890 52.23 20.10 -39.46
CA CYS A 890 52.89 20.89 -38.41
C CYS A 890 54.31 20.38 -38.12
N ALA A 891 54.50 19.05 -38.14
CA ALA A 891 55.80 18.40 -37.94
C ALA A 891 56.68 18.38 -39.20
N ASP A 892 56.12 18.53 -40.40
CA ASP A 892 56.86 18.49 -41.66
C ASP A 892 57.69 19.76 -41.86
N PHE A 893 59.02 19.63 -41.74
CA PHE A 893 59.99 20.71 -41.89
C PHE A 893 60.08 21.25 -43.33
N GLY A 894 59.50 20.56 -44.31
CA GLY A 894 59.61 20.89 -45.74
C GLY A 894 58.44 21.65 -46.35
N GLN A 895 57.37 21.96 -45.60
CA GLN A 895 56.24 22.72 -46.12
C GLN A 895 56.15 24.12 -45.51
N ASN A 896 55.90 25.10 -46.39
CA ASN A 896 55.78 26.53 -46.13
C ASN A 896 54.68 26.87 -45.10
N ARG A 897 54.89 26.60 -43.82
CA ARG A 897 53.91 26.89 -42.76
C ARG A 897 54.55 27.51 -41.55
N VAL A 898 53.82 28.46 -40.96
CA VAL A 898 54.21 29.09 -39.71
C VAL A 898 54.13 28.08 -38.55
N ARG A 899 55.18 28.01 -37.73
CA ARG A 899 55.19 27.20 -36.50
C ARG A 899 56.08 27.78 -35.40
N ILE A 900 55.75 27.42 -34.16
CA ILE A 900 56.42 27.85 -32.94
C ILE A 900 56.82 26.61 -32.16
N ALA A 901 58.12 26.38 -31.99
CA ALA A 901 58.65 25.33 -31.14
C ALA A 901 59.09 25.94 -29.79
N ILE A 902 58.61 25.36 -28.70
CA ILE A 902 58.87 25.76 -27.32
C ILE A 902 59.66 24.62 -26.67
N ASP A 903 60.89 24.89 -26.24
CA ASP A 903 61.74 23.90 -25.57
C ASP A 903 62.10 24.38 -24.16
N ASN A 904 61.59 23.67 -23.15
CA ASN A 904 61.83 23.89 -21.72
C ASN A 904 61.61 25.35 -21.28
N LEU A 905 60.53 25.97 -21.74
CA LEU A 905 60.16 27.32 -21.34
C LEU A 905 59.66 27.30 -19.89
N SER A 906 60.56 27.61 -18.97
CA SER A 906 60.36 27.60 -17.53
C SER A 906 60.05 29.00 -17.02
N PHE A 907 58.95 29.17 -16.29
CA PHE A 907 58.55 30.44 -15.71
C PHE A 907 57.76 30.30 -14.40
N LYS A 908 57.72 31.38 -13.61
CA LYS A 908 56.99 31.45 -12.34
C LYS A 908 55.79 32.41 -12.38
N THR A 909 55.92 33.53 -13.08
CA THR A 909 54.87 34.52 -13.32
C THR A 909 55.04 35.09 -14.73
N VAL A 910 54.59 34.36 -15.74
CA VAL A 910 54.73 34.82 -17.14
C VAL A 910 53.40 34.66 -17.86
N GLU A 911 52.85 35.79 -18.26
CA GLU A 911 51.94 35.87 -19.39
C GLU A 911 52.76 35.72 -20.66
N ALA A 912 52.81 34.53 -21.24
CA ALA A 912 53.31 34.33 -22.60
C ALA A 912 52.11 34.42 -23.55
N ALA A 913 52.28 35.10 -24.68
CA ALA A 913 51.35 35.08 -25.79
C ALA A 913 52.18 34.87 -27.06
N PHE A 914 51.58 34.29 -28.08
CA PHE A 914 52.25 33.96 -29.34
C PHE A 914 51.29 34.25 -30.48
N SER A 915 51.73 35.02 -31.47
CA SER A 915 50.91 35.44 -32.61
C SER A 915 51.71 35.37 -33.90
N SER A 916 51.01 35.15 -35.01
CA SER A 916 51.44 35.49 -36.36
C SER A 916 50.31 36.31 -37.01
N HIS A 917 50.66 37.20 -37.94
CA HIS A 917 49.70 37.92 -38.77
C HIS A 917 50.37 38.17 -40.11
N ASP A 918 49.74 37.76 -41.21
CA ASP A 918 50.25 37.93 -42.57
C ASP A 918 49.34 38.91 -43.33
N ASP A 919 49.69 40.18 -43.27
CA ASP A 919 48.81 41.30 -43.62
C ASP A 919 48.81 41.64 -45.13
N GLY A 920 48.80 40.60 -45.98
CA GLY A 920 48.70 40.73 -47.44
C GLY A 920 49.75 41.65 -48.09
N CYS A 921 50.90 41.86 -47.42
CA CYS A 921 52.02 42.56 -48.00
C CYS A 921 52.70 41.65 -49.02
N ASP A 922 52.94 42.15 -50.24
CA ASP A 922 53.73 41.46 -51.29
C ASP A 922 55.19 41.15 -50.87
N VAL A 923 55.57 41.44 -49.62
CA VAL A 923 56.87 41.18 -49.00
C VAL A 923 56.60 40.78 -47.54
N ALA A 924 57.10 39.60 -47.13
CA ALA A 924 56.81 38.92 -45.86
C ALA A 924 56.89 39.83 -44.61
N CYS A 925 55.74 40.07 -43.98
CA CYS A 925 55.60 40.87 -42.77
C CYS A 925 54.97 40.03 -41.65
N GLY A 926 55.76 39.18 -40.99
CA GLY A 926 55.34 38.46 -39.79
C GLY A 926 55.65 39.24 -38.51
N ARG A 927 54.71 39.29 -37.55
CA ARG A 927 54.98 39.75 -36.17
C ARG A 927 54.78 38.63 -35.19
N VAL A 928 55.85 38.27 -34.50
CA VAL A 928 55.82 37.40 -33.33
C VAL A 928 56.19 38.24 -32.12
N TRP A 929 55.34 38.22 -31.11
CA TRP A 929 55.63 38.82 -29.83
C TRP A 929 55.49 37.75 -28.76
N ALA A 930 56.34 37.84 -27.74
CA ALA A 930 56.20 37.13 -26.47
C ALA A 930 56.28 38.19 -25.39
N ALA A 931 55.23 38.33 -24.60
CA ALA A 931 55.27 39.13 -23.38
C ALA A 931 55.77 38.24 -22.23
N ALA A 932 56.31 38.86 -21.19
CA ALA A 932 56.51 38.22 -19.89
C ALA A 932 56.37 39.29 -18.83
N ASN A 933 55.29 39.23 -18.05
CA ASN A 933 55.02 40.19 -16.99
C ASN A 933 55.04 39.52 -15.64
N THR A 934 55.95 39.97 -14.77
CA THR A 934 56.04 39.47 -13.39
C THR A 934 55.11 40.30 -12.52
N HIS A 935 54.21 39.61 -11.82
CA HIS A 935 53.25 40.25 -10.92
C HIS A 935 53.49 39.78 -9.49
N GLY A 936 54.06 40.66 -8.66
CA GLY A 936 54.19 40.43 -7.22
C GLY A 936 54.87 41.60 -6.51
N PRO A 937 54.49 41.92 -5.26
CA PRO A 937 55.17 42.91 -4.42
C PRO A 937 56.53 42.43 -3.85
N GLY A 938 57.06 41.31 -4.35
CA GLY A 938 58.32 40.72 -3.92
C GLY A 938 59.54 41.39 -4.56
N SER A 939 60.64 41.43 -3.81
CA SER A 939 61.92 41.94 -4.28
C SER A 939 62.39 41.18 -5.55
N PRO A 940 63.03 41.84 -6.54
CA PRO A 940 63.65 41.19 -7.71
C PRO A 940 64.72 40.14 -7.37
N SER A 941 65.05 39.95 -6.09
CA SER A 941 65.91 38.88 -5.56
C SER A 941 65.21 37.53 -5.35
N GLU A 942 63.87 37.45 -5.37
CA GLU A 942 63.10 36.23 -5.11
C GLU A 942 62.36 35.74 -6.36
N GLY A 943 63.12 35.33 -7.38
CA GLY A 943 62.70 34.16 -8.16
C GLY A 943 61.99 34.34 -9.49
N ASP A 944 61.96 35.50 -10.12
CA ASP A 944 61.38 35.64 -11.47
C ASP A 944 62.38 35.21 -12.55
N HIS A 945 62.36 33.93 -12.89
CA HIS A 945 63.28 33.32 -13.85
C HIS A 945 62.52 32.83 -15.07
N LEU A 946 62.78 33.43 -16.23
CA LEU A 946 62.41 32.91 -17.54
C LEU A 946 63.64 32.24 -18.15
N THR A 947 63.60 30.92 -18.33
CA THR A 947 64.67 30.15 -19.00
C THR A 947 64.06 29.22 -20.01
N GLY A 948 64.77 28.88 -21.09
CA GLY A 948 64.26 27.99 -22.14
C GLY A 948 64.53 28.54 -23.54
N ARG A 949 63.93 27.93 -24.54
CA ARG A 949 64.11 28.34 -25.94
C ARG A 949 62.77 28.40 -26.65
N VAL A 950 62.53 29.49 -27.39
CA VAL A 950 61.36 29.64 -28.26
C VAL A 950 61.84 29.90 -29.68
N ARG A 951 61.39 29.09 -30.63
CA ARG A 951 61.78 29.15 -32.03
C ARG A 951 60.57 29.39 -32.92
N TYR A 952 60.59 30.45 -33.70
CA TYR A 952 59.59 30.73 -34.73
C TYR A 952 60.14 30.38 -36.11
N PHE A 953 59.34 29.70 -36.89
CA PHE A 953 59.61 29.39 -38.29
C PHE A 953 58.51 30.02 -39.11
N ASP A 954 58.92 30.79 -40.13
CA ASP A 954 58.02 31.35 -41.14
C ASP A 954 58.22 30.54 -42.41
N GLY A 955 57.13 30.17 -43.07
CA GLY A 955 57.06 29.16 -44.12
C GLY A 955 57.82 29.46 -45.42
N ASP A 956 58.88 30.26 -45.43
CA ASP A 956 59.55 30.67 -46.67
C ASP A 956 60.56 29.61 -47.13
N GLY A 957 60.08 28.48 -47.68
CA GLY A 957 60.67 27.67 -48.78
C GLY A 957 62.14 27.21 -48.75
N ASP A 958 62.95 27.60 -47.76
CA ASP A 958 64.35 27.28 -47.70
C ASP A 958 64.53 25.89 -47.08
N ILE A 959 65.29 25.06 -47.78
CA ILE A 959 65.50 23.63 -47.51
C ILE A 959 66.29 23.42 -46.18
N PHE A 960 66.69 24.51 -45.51
CA PHE A 960 67.43 24.51 -44.26
C PHE A 960 66.58 25.13 -43.14
N PRO A 961 66.29 24.39 -42.05
CA PRO A 961 65.26 24.72 -41.08
C PRO A 961 65.81 25.66 -40.00
N ASP A 962 66.48 26.73 -40.37
CA ASP A 962 66.90 27.72 -39.38
C ASP A 962 65.67 28.57 -38.99
N PRO A 963 65.36 28.68 -37.69
CA PRO A 963 64.25 29.49 -37.23
C PRO A 963 64.48 30.96 -37.59
N LYS A 964 63.43 31.65 -38.06
CA LYS A 964 63.47 33.10 -38.32
C LYS A 964 63.67 33.89 -37.02
N VAL A 965 63.18 33.35 -35.91
CA VAL A 965 63.47 33.85 -34.56
C VAL A 965 63.88 32.69 -33.68
N ASP A 966 65.05 32.79 -33.06
CA ASP A 966 65.52 31.85 -32.05
C ASP A 966 65.81 32.57 -30.74
N LEU A 967 64.81 32.61 -29.87
CA LEU A 967 64.96 33.18 -28.55
C LEU A 967 65.46 32.11 -27.60
N ASN A 968 66.78 31.97 -27.51
CA ASN A 968 67.44 31.11 -26.52
C ASN A 968 67.75 31.89 -25.24
N MET A 969 67.04 31.60 -24.16
CA MET A 969 67.22 32.20 -22.84
C MET A 969 68.09 31.27 -22.00
N PRO A 970 69.37 31.62 -21.79
CA PRO A 970 70.37 30.70 -21.23
C PRO A 970 70.02 30.23 -19.81
N SER A 971 70.52 29.04 -19.48
CA SER A 971 70.36 28.39 -18.17
C SER A 971 70.85 29.28 -16.99
N PRO A 972 70.52 28.95 -15.71
CA PRO A 972 70.35 29.89 -14.59
C PRO A 972 71.60 30.66 -14.08
N GLY A 973 72.70 30.66 -14.83
CA GLY A 973 73.90 31.45 -14.54
C GLY A 973 73.93 32.87 -15.13
N GLY A 974 73.04 33.21 -16.07
CA GLY A 974 72.89 34.55 -16.64
C GLY A 974 71.46 35.04 -16.44
N PHE A 975 71.24 35.98 -15.53
CA PHE A 975 69.91 36.44 -15.17
C PHE A 975 69.44 37.57 -16.07
N LEU A 976 68.17 37.51 -16.46
CA LEU A 976 67.43 38.59 -17.08
C LEU A 976 66.29 38.97 -16.13
N ALA A 977 66.53 39.94 -15.25
CA ALA A 977 65.51 40.50 -14.38
C ALA A 977 64.81 41.65 -15.12
N PHE A 978 63.51 41.52 -15.40
CA PHE A 978 62.76 42.52 -16.15
C PHE A 978 61.52 42.97 -15.38
N HIS A 979 61.27 44.28 -15.36
CA HIS A 979 59.96 44.86 -15.04
C HIS A 979 59.34 45.33 -16.37
N ASN A 980 58.19 44.76 -16.76
CA ASN A 980 57.38 45.17 -17.93
C ASN A 980 58.09 45.15 -19.29
N LEU A 981 58.62 44.00 -19.73
CA LEU A 981 59.23 43.89 -21.05
C LEU A 981 58.22 43.36 -22.09
N PHE A 982 58.06 44.10 -23.19
CA PHE A 982 57.38 43.63 -24.40
C PHE A 982 58.42 43.34 -25.48
N PHE A 983 58.53 42.09 -25.93
CA PHE A 983 59.33 41.79 -27.12
C PHE A 983 58.49 42.01 -28.38
N PHE A 984 58.77 43.09 -29.10
CA PHE A 984 58.32 43.27 -30.48
C PHE A 984 59.45 42.88 -31.41
N LEU A 985 59.35 41.71 -32.03
CA LEU A 985 60.17 41.41 -33.20
C LEU A 985 59.38 41.85 -34.43
N HIS A 986 59.74 43.03 -34.93
CA HIS A 986 59.25 43.54 -36.20
C HIS A 986 60.31 43.25 -37.26
N TYR A 987 60.05 42.28 -38.13
CA TYR A 987 60.87 42.06 -39.31
C TYR A 987 60.27 42.86 -40.46
N ASP A 988 60.91 43.98 -40.79
CA ASP A 988 60.61 44.74 -41.99
C ASP A 988 61.73 44.42 -42.99
N ALA A 989 61.41 43.86 -44.15
CA ALA A 989 62.39 43.68 -45.20
C ALA A 989 62.74 45.06 -45.78
N ILE A 990 63.74 45.75 -45.21
CA ILE A 990 64.25 46.99 -45.80
C ILE A 990 64.87 46.62 -47.16
N PRO A 991 64.45 47.25 -48.28
CA PRO A 991 65.05 46.99 -49.58
C PRO A 991 66.57 47.28 -49.52
N PRO A 992 67.40 46.49 -50.23
CA PRO A 992 68.85 46.37 -49.99
C PRO A 992 69.72 47.60 -50.38
N THR A 993 69.20 48.84 -50.31
CA THR A 993 69.91 50.04 -50.80
C THR A 993 69.99 51.21 -49.82
N ALA A 994 69.60 51.09 -48.55
CA ALA A 994 69.77 52.16 -47.56
C ALA A 994 70.92 51.88 -46.58
N ASP A 995 72.07 52.49 -46.85
CA ASP A 995 73.23 52.54 -45.96
C ASP A 995 72.94 53.54 -44.81
N ILE A 996 72.67 53.03 -43.60
CA ILE A 996 72.48 53.85 -42.39
C ILE A 996 73.61 53.55 -41.41
N ALA A 997 74.67 54.36 -41.50
CA ALA A 997 75.61 54.57 -40.42
C ALA A 997 75.11 55.71 -39.52
N THR A 998 74.75 55.42 -38.27
CA THR A 998 75.08 56.18 -37.02
C THR A 998 74.13 55.80 -35.88
N GLY A 999 74.71 55.62 -34.68
CA GLY A 999 73.97 55.23 -33.48
C GLY A 999 72.96 56.28 -33.03
N GLY A 1000 71.73 55.81 -32.76
CA GLY A 1000 70.73 56.51 -31.96
C GLY A 1000 70.53 55.75 -30.66
N SER A 1001 70.66 56.44 -29.52
CA SER A 1001 70.14 55.95 -28.24
C SER A 1001 68.62 56.16 -28.23
N PHE A 1002 67.86 55.08 -28.01
CA PHE A 1002 66.45 55.22 -27.61
C PHE A 1002 66.40 55.49 -26.10
N THR A 1003 65.88 56.65 -25.73
CA THR A 1003 65.42 56.96 -24.37
C THR A 1003 63.91 56.86 -24.35
N CYS A 1004 63.36 55.88 -23.62
CA CYS A 1004 61.96 55.92 -23.20
C CYS A 1004 61.77 57.14 -22.28
N GLY A 1005 60.79 57.99 -22.59
CA GLY A 1005 60.57 59.25 -21.88
C GLY A 1005 60.21 59.06 -20.41
N ASP A 1006 60.87 59.87 -19.57
CA ASP A 1006 60.55 60.29 -18.21
C ASP A 1006 60.21 59.23 -17.15
N SER A 1007 61.25 58.54 -16.66
CA SER A 1007 61.33 58.06 -15.26
C SER A 1007 62.69 58.46 -14.65
N PRO A 1008 62.73 59.19 -13.51
CA PRO A 1008 63.98 59.70 -12.95
C PRO A 1008 64.67 58.67 -12.05
N THR A 1009 65.18 57.57 -12.61
CA THR A 1009 66.17 56.67 -11.96
C THR A 1009 67.06 55.99 -13.02
N PRO A 1010 68.31 55.61 -12.68
CA PRO A 1010 69.43 55.64 -13.63
C PRO A 1010 69.45 54.48 -14.63
N SER A 1011 69.63 54.87 -15.91
CA SER A 1011 70.30 54.15 -17.01
C SER A 1011 70.47 52.63 -16.89
N LEU A 1012 69.61 51.89 -17.59
CA LEU A 1012 69.86 50.51 -17.98
C LEU A 1012 70.96 50.49 -19.06
N VAL A 1013 72.12 49.89 -18.79
CA VAL A 1013 73.16 49.61 -19.79
C VAL A 1013 72.99 48.16 -20.25
N TYR A 1014 72.60 47.94 -21.51
CA TYR A 1014 72.65 46.62 -22.14
C TYR A 1014 74.08 46.33 -22.60
N ALA A 1015 74.66 45.22 -22.12
CA ALA A 1015 75.86 44.63 -22.70
C ALA A 1015 75.45 43.30 -23.37
N ILE A 1016 75.34 43.31 -24.70
CA ILE A 1016 75.23 42.07 -25.49
C ILE A 1016 76.67 41.54 -25.63
N ASN A 1017 77.07 40.62 -24.76
CA ASN A 1017 78.35 39.94 -24.88
C ASN A 1017 78.13 38.48 -25.31
N ASN A 1018 78.82 38.10 -26.39
CA ASN A 1018 78.97 36.76 -26.96
C ASN A 1018 77.77 36.15 -27.70
N LEU A 1019 77.49 36.69 -28.90
CA LEU A 1019 77.00 35.88 -30.01
C LEU A 1019 78.14 35.71 -31.02
N PRO A 1020 78.63 34.49 -31.31
CA PRO A 1020 79.47 34.24 -32.46
C PRO A 1020 78.58 34.24 -33.71
N ASP A 1021 78.73 35.28 -34.54
CA ASP A 1021 77.98 35.58 -35.79
C ASP A 1021 76.45 35.70 -35.68
N PRO A 1022 75.91 36.90 -35.39
CA PRO A 1022 74.55 37.22 -35.77
C PRO A 1022 74.53 37.74 -37.21
N ASP A 1023 73.97 36.95 -38.13
CA ASP A 1023 73.46 37.50 -39.39
C ASP A 1023 72.25 38.39 -39.04
N PHE A 1024 72.51 39.67 -38.75
CA PHE A 1024 71.46 40.68 -38.64
C PHE A 1024 70.93 40.98 -40.05
N LEU A 1025 69.95 40.18 -40.49
CA LEU A 1025 68.94 40.69 -41.39
C LEU A 1025 68.23 41.87 -40.70
N GLY A 1026 68.04 42.97 -41.44
CA GLY A 1026 67.77 44.32 -40.92
C GLY A 1026 66.44 44.53 -40.19
N GLY A 1027 66.26 43.90 -39.03
CA GLY A 1027 65.17 44.19 -38.10
C GLY A 1027 65.51 45.32 -37.13
N ILE A 1028 64.54 46.19 -36.86
CA ILE A 1028 64.64 47.17 -35.77
C ILE A 1028 64.29 46.45 -34.47
N PHE A 1029 65.28 46.30 -33.58
CA PHE A 1029 65.06 45.80 -32.22
C PHE A 1029 64.57 46.96 -31.34
N GLY A 1030 63.26 47.07 -31.17
CA GLY A 1030 62.66 48.03 -30.25
C GLY A 1030 62.45 47.39 -28.87
N VAL A 1031 63.27 47.77 -27.89
CA VAL A 1031 62.97 47.53 -26.47
C VAL A 1031 62.26 48.78 -25.95
N CYS A 1032 61.01 48.64 -25.49
CA CYS A 1032 60.30 49.69 -24.76
C CYS A 1032 60.18 49.30 -23.29
#